data_AF-A0A8B8JDA1-F1
#
_entry.id   AF-A0A8B8JDA1-F1
#
_cell.length_a   1.000
_cell.length_b   1.000
_cell.length_c   1.000
_cell.angle_alpha   90.00
_cell.angle_beta   90.00
_cell.angle_gamma   90.00
#
_symmetry.space_group_name_H-M   'P 1'
#
loop_
_entity.id
_entity.type
_entity.pdbx_description
1 polymer ?
#
loop_
_entity_poly.entity_id
_entity_poly.type
_entity_poly.pdbx_seq_one_letter_code
_entity_poly.pdbx_strand_id
1 'polypeptide(L)'
;MTLVGLFVAATKLAGALVTLTVAANAFSFSRFRNKNLRPFRSPIDESSPTVALFNVTEGEDGFFFGLATAPAHVEDRLDDAWIQFAEQKSGEGDGEEGKQRVDAVMGSAGGDGGSHQGASSQVNKGKKPLKVAMEAMIRGFEKYMEVEGQEGEEETRPNVTAWHNVPYPEERLRFWSEPDTELKLAKDTGVTVFRMGIDWSRIMPVEPVNNLKESVNYAALERYKWLINRVRSNGMKVMLTLFHHSLPPWAGEYGGWKLEKTVDYFMDFTRLVVNSVSDLVDYWVTFNEPHVFCMLTYCAGAWPGGHPDMLEAATSALPTGVFQQAMHWMSVAHSKAYDYIHELSNSLNPIVGVAHHVSFMRPYGLFDIAAVSLANSLTLFPYIDGISDKLDFIGINYYGQEVVSGAGLKLVENDEYSESGRGVYPDGLYRMLLQFHERYKHLNIPFIITENGVSDETDLIRRPYLLEHVLAVYAAMTMGVPVLGYLFWTISDNWEWADGYGPKFGLVAVDRANNLARIPRPSYHLFSKIVTSGKVTREDRDRAWDELQRAAKEKKTRPFYRAVDKRRLMYAGGLDEPIQRPYIERDWRFGHYQMDGPQDPLSRFSRFIIRPFSFRRTTKPQKKNAKLILQPLET
;
A
#
# COMPACT_ATOMS: atom_id res chain seq x y z
N MET A 1 48.67 -25.76 -23.90
CA MET A 1 48.52 -25.80 -22.43
C MET A 1 47.97 -24.49 -21.82
N THR A 2 48.05 -23.34 -22.49
CA THR A 2 47.67 -22.03 -21.93
C THR A 2 46.16 -21.76 -21.85
N LEU A 3 45.36 -22.20 -22.82
CA LEU A 3 43.90 -21.99 -22.82
C LEU A 3 43.17 -22.80 -21.73
N VAL A 4 43.60 -24.05 -21.50
CA VAL A 4 43.00 -24.94 -20.49
C VAL A 4 43.31 -24.43 -19.07
N GLY A 5 44.52 -23.91 -18.83
CA GLY A 5 44.88 -23.29 -17.56
C GLY A 5 44.06 -22.03 -17.26
N LEU A 6 43.83 -21.18 -18.27
CA LEU A 6 42.96 -20.00 -18.17
C LEU A 6 41.49 -20.37 -17.91
N PHE A 7 40.98 -21.40 -18.58
CA PHE A 7 39.61 -21.89 -18.36
C PHE A 7 39.43 -22.49 -16.96
N VAL A 8 40.39 -23.27 -16.47
CA VAL A 8 40.38 -23.83 -15.11
C VAL A 8 40.52 -22.72 -14.05
N ALA A 9 41.35 -21.71 -14.29
CA ALA A 9 41.46 -20.55 -13.40
C ALA A 9 40.16 -19.73 -13.37
N ALA A 10 39.55 -19.47 -14.52
CA ALA A 10 38.28 -18.73 -14.63
C ALA A 10 37.12 -19.48 -13.95
N THR A 11 37.03 -20.80 -14.13
CA THR A 11 36.01 -21.63 -13.45
C THR A 11 36.21 -21.71 -11.94
N LYS A 12 37.45 -21.82 -11.46
CA LYS A 12 37.75 -21.73 -10.01
C LYS A 12 37.42 -20.36 -9.44
N LEU A 13 37.76 -19.28 -10.15
CA LEU A 13 37.47 -17.91 -9.74
C LEU A 13 35.95 -17.65 -9.72
N ALA A 14 35.22 -18.11 -10.73
CA ALA A 14 33.76 -18.05 -10.77
C ALA A 14 33.15 -18.85 -9.60
N GLY A 15 33.65 -20.07 -9.32
CA GLY A 15 33.21 -20.88 -8.19
C GLY A 15 33.46 -20.20 -6.83
N ALA A 16 34.63 -19.57 -6.65
CA ALA A 16 34.95 -18.80 -5.45
C ALA A 16 34.03 -17.57 -5.30
N LEU A 17 33.78 -16.83 -6.38
CA LEU A 17 32.90 -15.66 -6.38
C LEU A 17 31.45 -16.04 -6.04
N VAL A 18 30.93 -17.13 -6.62
CA VAL A 18 29.60 -17.65 -6.30
C VAL A 18 29.53 -18.06 -4.82
N THR A 19 30.54 -18.76 -4.32
CA THR A 19 30.60 -19.20 -2.91
C THR A 19 30.61 -18.00 -1.95
N LEU A 20 31.44 -17.00 -2.22
CA LEU A 20 31.49 -15.76 -1.43
C LEU A 20 30.15 -15.01 -1.46
N THR A 21 29.53 -14.92 -2.64
CA THR A 21 28.24 -14.22 -2.80
C THR A 21 27.12 -14.94 -2.03
N VAL A 22 27.05 -16.27 -2.12
CA VAL A 22 26.07 -17.08 -1.36
C VAL A 22 26.31 -16.95 0.14
N ALA A 23 27.57 -17.00 0.60
CA ALA A 23 27.91 -16.86 2.02
C ALA A 23 27.53 -15.47 2.57
N ALA A 24 27.82 -14.40 1.82
CA ALA A 24 27.45 -13.04 2.19
C ALA A 24 25.93 -12.88 2.28
N ASN A 25 25.17 -13.39 1.30
CA ASN A 25 23.70 -13.31 1.32
C ASN A 25 23.08 -14.18 2.43
N ALA A 26 23.65 -15.35 2.72
CA ALA A 26 23.23 -16.18 3.85
C ALA A 26 23.49 -15.49 5.21
N PHE A 27 24.61 -14.78 5.34
CA PHE A 27 24.90 -13.96 6.52
C PHE A 27 23.92 -12.79 6.67
N SER A 28 23.67 -12.05 5.58
CA SER A 28 22.65 -11.00 5.53
C SER A 28 21.27 -11.54 5.91
N PHE A 29 20.91 -12.73 5.42
CA PHE A 29 19.62 -13.36 5.75
C PHE A 29 19.54 -13.71 7.23
N SER A 30 20.63 -14.24 7.80
CA SER A 30 20.69 -14.54 9.22
C SER A 30 20.50 -13.28 10.07
N ARG A 31 21.13 -12.16 9.72
CA ARG A 31 20.94 -10.86 10.38
C ARG A 31 19.49 -10.37 10.24
N PHE A 32 18.95 -10.36 9.02
CA PHE A 32 17.56 -9.98 8.75
C PHE A 32 16.58 -10.83 9.56
N ARG A 33 16.71 -12.16 9.50
CA ARG A 33 15.86 -13.10 10.25
C ARG A 33 15.95 -12.86 11.74
N ASN A 34 17.16 -12.63 12.26
CA ASN A 34 17.38 -12.37 13.67
C ASN A 34 16.72 -11.08 14.16
N LYS A 35 16.65 -10.06 13.31
CA LYS A 35 16.02 -8.78 13.62
C LYS A 35 14.50 -8.82 13.44
N ASN A 36 14.04 -9.34 12.30
CA ASN A 36 12.67 -9.12 11.82
C ASN A 36 11.76 -10.35 11.89
N LEU A 37 12.31 -11.57 11.79
CA LEU A 37 11.53 -12.80 11.63
C LEU A 37 11.62 -13.75 12.85
N ARG A 38 12.28 -13.34 13.95
CA ARG A 38 12.36 -14.18 15.14
C ARG A 38 10.96 -14.35 15.76
N PRO A 39 10.59 -15.58 16.16
CA PRO A 39 9.40 -15.79 16.97
C PRO A 39 9.47 -14.90 18.22
N PHE A 40 8.33 -14.30 18.57
CA PHE A 40 8.16 -13.59 19.83
C PHE A 40 7.14 -14.33 20.68
N ARG A 41 7.19 -14.10 21.99
CA ARG A 41 6.14 -14.58 22.89
C ARG A 41 5.01 -13.57 22.84
N SER A 42 3.83 -14.00 22.42
CA SER A 42 2.63 -13.16 22.46
C SER A 42 2.39 -12.66 23.90
N PRO A 43 2.14 -11.36 24.10
CA PRO A 43 1.74 -10.83 25.41
C PRO A 43 0.27 -11.18 25.76
N ILE A 44 -0.48 -11.76 24.83
CA ILE A 44 -1.89 -12.12 25.00
C ILE A 44 -2.03 -13.40 25.82
N ASP A 45 -2.91 -13.38 26.83
CA ASP A 45 -3.34 -14.60 27.53
C ASP A 45 -4.49 -15.28 26.77
N GLU A 46 -4.15 -16.22 25.90
CA GLU A 46 -5.11 -16.98 25.10
C GLU A 46 -5.96 -17.97 25.93
N SER A 47 -5.64 -18.17 27.21
CA SER A 47 -6.46 -19.01 28.11
C SER A 47 -7.65 -18.25 28.70
N SER A 48 -7.66 -16.93 28.64
CA SER A 48 -8.76 -16.07 29.10
C SER A 48 -9.99 -16.18 28.18
N PRO A 49 -11.23 -16.18 28.72
CA PRO A 49 -12.43 -16.03 27.88
C PRO A 49 -12.46 -14.71 27.10
N THR A 50 -11.88 -13.64 27.65
CA THR A 50 -11.71 -12.33 27.00
C THR A 50 -10.22 -12.14 26.72
N VAL A 51 -9.82 -12.24 25.45
CA VAL A 51 -8.41 -12.19 25.03
C VAL A 51 -7.91 -10.76 24.79
N ALA A 52 -8.82 -9.81 24.57
CA ALA A 52 -8.52 -8.38 24.60
C ALA A 52 -9.72 -7.58 25.15
N LEU A 53 -9.43 -6.49 25.85
CA LEU A 53 -10.40 -5.55 26.40
C LEU A 53 -9.92 -4.11 26.17
N PHE A 54 -10.60 -3.39 25.29
CA PHE A 54 -10.38 -1.99 25.01
C PHE A 54 -11.29 -1.12 25.87
N ASN A 55 -10.75 -0.01 26.37
CA ASN A 55 -11.52 0.95 27.15
C ASN A 55 -12.33 1.87 26.23
N VAL A 56 -13.52 1.42 25.84
CA VAL A 56 -14.41 2.17 24.93
C VAL A 56 -15.42 3.07 25.66
N THR A 57 -15.42 3.08 27.00
CA THR A 57 -16.43 3.76 27.83
C THR A 57 -16.00 5.12 28.39
N GLU A 58 -14.71 5.44 28.37
CA GLU A 58 -14.15 6.65 28.99
C GLU A 58 -14.32 7.96 28.19
N GLY A 59 -15.24 8.01 27.23
CA GLY A 59 -15.49 9.24 26.46
C GLY A 59 -14.29 9.61 25.58
N GLU A 60 -13.77 10.83 25.71
CA GLU A 60 -12.73 11.37 24.80
C GLU A 60 -11.34 10.76 25.00
N ASP A 61 -11.03 10.23 26.18
CA ASP A 61 -9.74 9.62 26.52
C ASP A 61 -9.70 8.10 26.26
N GLY A 62 -10.84 7.52 25.85
CA GLY A 62 -10.98 6.09 25.57
C GLY A 62 -10.46 5.67 24.19
N PHE A 63 -10.20 4.37 24.04
CA PHE A 63 -9.88 3.79 22.74
C PHE A 63 -11.12 3.83 21.84
N PHE A 64 -10.98 4.39 20.63
CA PHE A 64 -12.09 4.47 19.70
C PHE A 64 -12.00 3.45 18.56
N PHE A 65 -13.16 3.05 18.06
CA PHE A 65 -13.28 2.32 16.79
C PHE A 65 -13.94 3.21 15.75
N GLY A 66 -13.50 3.05 14.50
CA GLY A 66 -14.04 3.80 13.37
C GLY A 66 -14.15 3.00 12.09
N LEU A 67 -14.69 3.65 11.07
CA LEU A 67 -14.75 3.16 9.69
C LEU A 67 -14.13 4.19 8.77
N ALA A 68 -13.41 3.74 7.74
CA ALA A 68 -12.77 4.59 6.75
C ALA A 68 -13.36 4.40 5.35
N THR A 69 -13.48 5.51 4.61
CA THR A 69 -13.87 5.55 3.21
C THR A 69 -13.05 6.61 2.44
N ALA A 70 -13.03 6.53 1.11
CA ALA A 70 -12.35 7.46 0.22
C ALA A 70 -13.32 8.01 -0.84
N PRO A 71 -13.28 9.31 -1.19
CA PRO A 71 -14.20 9.92 -2.16
C PRO A 71 -14.28 9.17 -3.49
N ALA A 72 -13.13 8.88 -4.10
CA ALA A 72 -13.04 8.16 -5.37
C ALA A 72 -13.71 6.78 -5.33
N HIS A 73 -13.91 6.18 -4.14
CA HIS A 73 -14.47 4.84 -4.01
C HIS A 73 -16.00 4.85 -3.90
N VAL A 74 -16.58 5.94 -3.40
CA VAL A 74 -17.97 5.94 -2.92
C VAL A 74 -18.83 7.06 -3.48
N GLU A 75 -18.25 8.16 -3.94
CA GLU A 75 -18.98 9.30 -4.43
C GLU A 75 -19.39 9.16 -5.89
N ASP A 76 -20.69 9.24 -6.15
CA ASP A 76 -21.25 9.33 -7.49
C ASP A 76 -21.06 10.73 -8.11
N ARG A 77 -21.21 10.82 -9.44
CA ARG A 77 -21.12 12.07 -10.22
C ARG A 77 -19.81 12.83 -9.98
N LEU A 78 -18.73 12.09 -9.78
CA LEU A 78 -17.39 12.65 -9.60
C LEU A 78 -16.65 12.54 -10.93
N ASP A 79 -16.41 13.67 -11.58
CA ASP A 79 -15.49 13.74 -12.72
C ASP A 79 -14.06 13.87 -12.18
N ASP A 80 -13.44 12.72 -11.91
CA ASP A 80 -12.08 12.64 -11.38
C ASP A 80 -11.12 11.95 -12.35
N ALA A 81 -9.82 12.13 -12.09
CA ALA A 81 -8.75 11.52 -12.87
C ALA A 81 -8.85 9.98 -12.90
N TRP A 82 -9.52 9.41 -11.92
CA TRP A 82 -9.68 7.99 -11.76
C TRP A 82 -10.72 7.42 -12.75
N ILE A 83 -11.90 8.03 -12.91
CA ILE A 83 -12.85 7.64 -13.97
C ILE A 83 -12.21 7.83 -15.35
N GLN A 84 -11.57 8.98 -15.58
CA GLN A 84 -10.90 9.24 -16.86
C GLN A 84 -9.83 8.19 -17.16
N PHE A 85 -9.02 7.81 -16.17
CA PHE A 85 -8.03 6.75 -16.32
C PHE A 85 -8.66 5.38 -16.60
N ALA A 86 -9.77 5.04 -15.93
CA ALA A 86 -10.47 3.77 -16.13
C ALA A 86 -11.10 3.66 -17.53
N GLU A 87 -11.61 4.77 -18.06
CA GLU A 87 -12.23 4.85 -19.39
C GLU A 87 -11.21 4.93 -20.54
N GLN A 88 -10.02 5.46 -20.28
CA GLN A 88 -8.93 5.52 -21.27
C GLN A 88 -8.53 4.11 -21.74
N LYS A 89 -8.52 3.92 -23.07
CA LYS A 89 -8.06 2.69 -23.73
C LYS A 89 -6.57 2.77 -24.01
N SER A 90 -5.84 1.68 -23.75
CA SER A 90 -4.45 1.55 -24.19
C SER A 90 -4.39 1.59 -25.73
N GLY A 91 -3.96 2.72 -26.31
CA GLY A 91 -3.80 2.88 -27.77
C GLY A 91 -4.37 4.17 -28.39
N GLU A 92 -5.10 5.02 -27.64
CA GLU A 92 -5.67 6.28 -28.16
C GLU A 92 -4.84 7.54 -27.80
N GLY A 93 -3.59 7.38 -27.34
CA GLY A 93 -2.61 8.47 -27.28
C GLY A 93 -1.72 8.47 -28.53
N ASP A 94 -1.65 9.60 -29.24
CA ASP A 94 -0.90 9.88 -30.49
C ASP A 94 -1.61 9.60 -31.84
N GLY A 95 -2.92 9.84 -31.89
CA GLY A 95 -3.68 9.91 -33.13
C GLY A 95 -4.22 11.31 -33.43
N GLU A 96 -3.34 12.29 -33.69
CA GLU A 96 -3.54 13.51 -34.51
C GLU A 96 -2.66 14.68 -34.04
N GLU A 97 -1.34 14.56 -34.16
CA GLU A 97 -0.49 15.73 -34.38
C GLU A 97 0.77 15.32 -35.15
N GLY A 98 0.81 15.67 -36.44
CA GLY A 98 2.02 15.77 -37.27
C GLY A 98 3.06 14.64 -37.21
N LYS A 99 2.83 13.53 -37.92
CA LYS A 99 3.92 12.63 -38.36
C LYS A 99 4.90 13.38 -39.27
N GLN A 100 5.93 14.01 -38.71
CA GLN A 100 7.21 14.11 -39.40
C GLN A 100 8.03 12.86 -39.07
N ARG A 101 7.95 11.90 -39.98
CA ARG A 101 8.88 10.79 -40.11
C ARG A 101 10.29 11.39 -40.22
N VAL A 102 11.12 11.23 -39.19
CA VAL A 102 12.57 11.35 -39.37
C VAL A 102 13.10 9.93 -39.49
N ASP A 103 13.29 9.51 -40.74
CA ASP A 103 13.96 8.27 -41.08
C ASP A 103 15.40 8.31 -40.56
N ALA A 104 15.77 7.34 -39.73
CA ALA A 104 17.17 6.99 -39.48
C ALA A 104 17.37 5.51 -39.82
N VAL A 105 17.33 5.21 -41.12
CA VAL A 105 17.78 3.92 -41.65
C VAL A 105 19.28 4.00 -41.92
N MET A 106 19.99 3.02 -41.37
CA MET A 106 21.39 2.71 -41.66
C MET A 106 21.57 2.29 -43.13
N GLY A 107 22.58 2.84 -43.82
CA GLY A 107 23.00 2.31 -45.12
C GLY A 107 24.02 3.15 -45.90
N SER A 108 25.30 2.83 -45.70
CA SER A 108 26.48 2.94 -46.60
C SER A 108 26.41 3.74 -47.92
N ALA A 109 27.39 4.63 -48.11
CA ALA A 109 28.00 4.89 -49.42
C ALA A 109 29.51 5.16 -49.23
N GLY A 110 30.34 4.56 -50.08
CA GLY A 110 31.80 4.68 -50.05
C GLY A 110 32.33 5.85 -50.89
N GLY A 111 33.66 5.90 -50.98
CA GLY A 111 34.38 6.58 -52.07
C GLY A 111 34.87 8.00 -51.77
N ASP A 112 36.16 8.06 -51.42
CA ASP A 112 37.18 9.00 -51.88
C ASP A 112 37.12 10.51 -51.59
N GLY A 113 38.21 10.97 -50.97
CA GLY A 113 38.90 12.18 -51.41
C GLY A 113 39.17 13.25 -50.35
N GLY A 114 40.43 13.36 -49.92
CA GLY A 114 41.04 14.68 -49.66
C GLY A 114 41.29 15.11 -48.21
N SER A 115 42.45 14.68 -47.67
CA SER A 115 43.48 15.53 -47.01
C SER A 115 43.06 16.71 -46.11
N HIS A 116 43.32 16.62 -44.80
CA HIS A 116 44.53 17.17 -44.14
C HIS A 116 44.44 17.06 -42.60
N GLN A 117 45.60 16.70 -42.00
CA GLN A 117 46.18 17.04 -40.68
C GLN A 117 45.24 17.69 -39.62
N GLY A 118 45.19 17.31 -38.35
CA GLY A 118 46.10 16.55 -37.50
C GLY A 118 46.05 17.19 -36.11
N ALA A 119 45.89 16.40 -35.05
CA ALA A 119 46.39 16.68 -33.69
C ALA A 119 45.84 15.63 -32.72
N SER A 120 46.74 15.07 -31.92
CA SER A 120 46.50 14.18 -30.81
C SER A 120 45.74 14.86 -29.66
N SER A 121 44.92 14.09 -28.93
CA SER A 121 45.03 14.01 -27.46
C SER A 121 44.26 12.81 -26.91
N GLN A 122 44.83 12.22 -25.86
CA GLN A 122 44.39 11.03 -25.13
C GLN A 122 43.15 11.28 -24.25
N VAL A 123 42.69 10.18 -23.63
CA VAL A 123 41.85 10.08 -22.40
C VAL A 123 40.33 10.04 -22.72
N ASN A 124 39.48 9.10 -22.28
CA ASN A 124 39.42 8.32 -21.04
C ASN A 124 38.60 7.02 -21.21
N LYS A 125 39.07 5.90 -20.65
CA LYS A 125 38.28 4.67 -20.48
C LYS A 125 37.57 4.73 -19.12
N GLY A 126 36.25 4.89 -19.11
CA GLY A 126 35.49 4.88 -17.84
C GLY A 126 33.98 5.10 -17.97
N LYS A 127 33.28 4.39 -18.87
CA LYS A 127 31.80 4.43 -18.95
C LYS A 127 31.13 3.09 -19.28
N LYS A 128 31.87 1.97 -19.31
CA LYS A 128 31.32 0.66 -19.72
C LYS A 128 30.44 -0.07 -18.67
N PRO A 129 30.68 -0.01 -17.35
CA PRO A 129 29.88 -0.82 -16.42
C PRO A 129 28.47 -0.26 -16.20
N LEU A 130 28.26 1.05 -16.30
CA LEU A 130 26.94 1.69 -16.16
C LEU A 130 26.01 1.33 -17.33
N LYS A 131 26.54 1.29 -18.56
CA LYS A 131 25.77 0.90 -19.76
C LYS A 131 25.32 -0.56 -19.69
N VAL A 132 26.17 -1.45 -19.17
CA VAL A 132 25.83 -2.88 -18.99
C VAL A 132 24.81 -3.08 -17.86
N ALA A 133 24.87 -2.29 -16.78
CA ALA A 133 23.88 -2.32 -15.72
C ALA A 133 22.52 -1.77 -16.20
N MET A 134 22.52 -0.72 -17.00
CA MET A 134 21.33 -0.19 -17.67
C MET A 134 20.76 -1.21 -18.66
N GLU A 135 21.56 -1.83 -19.52
CA GLU A 135 21.10 -2.87 -20.46
C GLU A 135 20.56 -4.12 -19.73
N ALA A 136 21.12 -4.50 -18.59
CA ALA A 136 20.62 -5.61 -17.77
C ALA A 136 19.29 -5.26 -17.07
N MET A 137 19.11 -3.99 -16.69
CA MET A 137 17.85 -3.48 -16.13
C MET A 137 16.78 -3.36 -17.22
N ILE A 138 17.15 -2.88 -18.41
CA ILE A 138 16.31 -2.79 -19.62
C ILE A 138 15.84 -4.17 -20.07
N ARG A 139 16.74 -5.17 -20.16
CA ARG A 139 16.35 -6.57 -20.44
C ARG A 139 15.53 -7.21 -19.32
N GLY A 140 15.68 -6.71 -18.09
CA GLY A 140 14.78 -7.02 -16.99
C GLY A 140 13.36 -6.58 -17.33
N PHE A 141 13.19 -5.30 -17.66
CA PHE A 141 11.93 -4.64 -18.04
C PHE A 141 11.29 -5.17 -19.34
N GLU A 142 12.04 -5.40 -20.40
CA GLU A 142 11.51 -5.97 -21.66
C GLU A 142 10.97 -7.39 -21.44
N LYS A 143 11.58 -8.18 -20.55
CA LYS A 143 11.09 -9.51 -20.18
C LYS A 143 9.87 -9.47 -19.26
N TYR A 144 9.49 -8.31 -18.73
CA TYR A 144 8.22 -8.11 -18.02
C TYR A 144 7.04 -7.88 -18.97
N MET A 145 7.28 -7.67 -20.28
CA MET A 145 6.22 -7.50 -21.30
C MET A 145 5.97 -8.73 -22.19
N GLU A 146 6.78 -9.80 -22.09
CA GLU A 146 6.51 -11.04 -22.85
C GLU A 146 5.40 -11.87 -22.18
N VAL A 147 4.16 -11.45 -22.41
CA VAL A 147 3.02 -12.39 -22.45
C VAL A 147 3.08 -13.09 -23.81
N GLU A 148 3.94 -14.09 -23.95
CA GLU A 148 3.88 -14.96 -25.14
C GLU A 148 2.69 -15.91 -25.03
N GLY A 149 1.66 -15.64 -25.84
CA GLY A 149 0.94 -16.67 -26.57
C GLY A 149 -0.59 -16.62 -26.57
N GLN A 150 -1.19 -15.63 -27.22
CA GLN A 150 -2.17 -15.87 -28.29
C GLN A 150 -1.93 -14.82 -29.38
N GLU A 151 -1.50 -15.25 -30.56
CA GLU A 151 -1.65 -14.44 -31.77
C GLU A 151 -3.16 -14.35 -32.06
N GLY A 152 -3.73 -13.22 -31.66
CA GLY A 152 -5.10 -12.79 -31.85
C GLY A 152 -5.11 -11.27 -31.67
N GLU A 153 -5.99 -10.58 -32.39
CA GLU A 153 -6.13 -9.11 -32.52
C GLU A 153 -5.60 -8.29 -31.32
N GLU A 154 -4.92 -7.16 -31.59
CA GLU A 154 -4.60 -6.12 -30.59
C GLU A 154 -5.92 -5.64 -29.94
N GLU A 155 -6.39 -6.38 -28.94
CA GLU A 155 -7.51 -5.96 -28.11
C GLU A 155 -7.02 -4.80 -27.25
N THR A 156 -7.50 -3.60 -27.56
CA THR A 156 -7.37 -2.41 -26.71
C THR A 156 -7.90 -2.74 -25.31
N ARG A 157 -7.02 -2.82 -24.30
CA ARG A 157 -7.42 -3.11 -22.91
C ARG A 157 -7.61 -1.80 -22.14
N PRO A 158 -8.63 -1.70 -21.27
CA PRO A 158 -8.77 -0.54 -20.38
C PRO A 158 -7.64 -0.51 -19.34
N ASN A 159 -7.24 0.68 -18.89
CA ASN A 159 -6.16 0.82 -17.88
C ASN A 159 -6.56 0.22 -16.52
N VAL A 160 -7.85 0.20 -16.20
CA VAL A 160 -8.41 -0.55 -15.08
C VAL A 160 -9.11 -1.77 -15.64
N THR A 161 -8.46 -2.92 -15.54
CA THR A 161 -8.93 -4.17 -16.17
C THR A 161 -10.35 -4.50 -15.71
N ALA A 162 -10.56 -4.64 -14.40
CA ALA A 162 -11.85 -4.96 -13.78
C ALA A 162 -12.87 -3.79 -13.72
N TRP A 163 -12.83 -2.85 -14.66
CA TRP A 163 -13.77 -1.72 -14.70
C TRP A 163 -15.16 -2.16 -15.18
N HIS A 164 -15.24 -2.92 -16.27
CA HIS A 164 -16.51 -3.27 -16.92
C HIS A 164 -17.14 -4.59 -16.43
N ASN A 165 -16.56 -5.23 -15.40
CA ASN A 165 -17.05 -6.51 -14.89
C ASN A 165 -18.29 -6.39 -13.97
N VAL A 166 -18.81 -5.18 -13.78
CA VAL A 166 -20.05 -4.89 -13.03
C VAL A 166 -21.00 -4.00 -13.84
N PRO A 167 -22.32 -4.05 -13.57
CA PRO A 167 -23.25 -3.07 -14.12
C PRO A 167 -22.96 -1.65 -13.62
N TYR A 168 -22.99 -0.68 -14.54
CA TYR A 168 -22.87 0.76 -14.26
C TYR A 168 -21.70 1.11 -13.32
N PRO A 169 -20.44 0.81 -13.72
CA PRO A 169 -19.27 1.01 -12.86
C PRO A 169 -19.06 2.47 -12.42
N GLU A 170 -19.61 3.44 -13.14
CA GLU A 170 -19.61 4.86 -12.81
C GLU A 170 -20.51 5.23 -11.59
N GLU A 171 -21.50 4.40 -11.24
CA GLU A 171 -22.47 4.74 -10.18
C GLU A 171 -21.92 4.59 -8.74
N ARG A 172 -20.70 4.05 -8.58
CA ARG A 172 -19.99 3.86 -7.29
C ARG A 172 -20.93 3.39 -6.16
N LEU A 173 -21.02 4.12 -5.03
CA LEU A 173 -21.92 3.79 -3.90
C LEU A 173 -23.00 4.84 -3.64
N ARG A 174 -23.06 5.90 -4.47
CA ARG A 174 -23.98 7.02 -4.27
C ARG A 174 -23.82 7.73 -2.91
N PHE A 175 -22.63 7.76 -2.32
CA PHE A 175 -22.43 8.44 -1.04
C PHE A 175 -22.61 9.96 -1.15
N TRP A 176 -22.29 10.53 -2.31
CA TRP A 176 -22.45 11.97 -2.52
C TRP A 176 -23.92 12.37 -2.58
N SER A 177 -24.76 11.62 -3.29
CA SER A 177 -26.20 11.89 -3.40
C SER A 177 -27.03 11.34 -2.24
N GLU A 178 -26.73 10.12 -1.78
CA GLU A 178 -27.50 9.32 -0.81
C GLU A 178 -26.62 8.80 0.37
N PRO A 179 -25.98 9.66 1.17
CA PRO A 179 -25.02 9.26 2.21
C PRO A 179 -25.65 8.46 3.35
N ASP A 180 -26.94 8.65 3.61
CA ASP A 180 -27.62 8.08 4.78
C ASP A 180 -27.62 6.53 4.76
N THR A 181 -27.51 5.92 3.58
CA THR A 181 -27.37 4.46 3.43
C THR A 181 -26.10 3.96 4.13
N GLU A 182 -24.95 4.59 3.85
CA GLU A 182 -23.67 4.22 4.46
C GLU A 182 -23.57 4.71 5.91
N LEU A 183 -24.03 5.94 6.20
CA LEU A 183 -23.94 6.52 7.55
C LEU A 183 -24.80 5.78 8.56
N LYS A 184 -25.96 5.27 8.15
CA LYS A 184 -26.79 4.43 9.01
C LYS A 184 -26.10 3.11 9.33
N LEU A 185 -25.53 2.44 8.34
CA LEU A 185 -24.75 1.21 8.56
C LEU A 185 -23.56 1.48 9.48
N ALA A 186 -22.84 2.59 9.29
CA ALA A 186 -21.72 2.95 10.16
C ALA A 186 -22.20 3.12 11.61
N LYS A 187 -23.23 3.95 11.81
CA LYS A 187 -23.84 4.17 13.12
C LYS A 187 -24.30 2.87 13.79
N ASP A 188 -24.95 1.99 13.03
CA ASP A 188 -25.51 0.74 13.54
C ASP A 188 -24.41 -0.25 14.00
N THR A 189 -23.16 -0.09 13.54
CA THR A 189 -22.03 -0.85 14.12
C THR A 189 -21.62 -0.38 15.52
N GLY A 190 -21.95 0.88 15.88
CA GLY A 190 -21.56 1.50 17.15
C GLY A 190 -20.22 2.26 17.10
N VAL A 191 -19.62 2.45 15.92
CA VAL A 191 -18.38 3.24 15.82
C VAL A 191 -18.58 4.69 16.22
N THR A 192 -17.52 5.32 16.72
CA THR A 192 -17.55 6.71 17.19
C THR A 192 -16.78 7.67 16.27
N VAL A 193 -16.00 7.15 15.33
CA VAL A 193 -15.26 7.95 14.34
C VAL A 193 -15.59 7.47 12.93
N PHE A 194 -15.93 8.39 12.04
CA PHE A 194 -16.07 8.13 10.62
C PHE A 194 -15.02 8.93 9.86
N ARG A 195 -14.12 8.22 9.18
CA ARG A 195 -13.11 8.81 8.32
C ARG A 195 -13.62 8.89 6.90
N MET A 196 -13.70 10.11 6.38
CA MET A 196 -14.04 10.41 5.00
C MET A 196 -13.01 11.33 4.37
N GLY A 197 -13.03 11.47 3.04
CA GLY A 197 -12.24 12.47 2.34
C GLY A 197 -13.10 13.61 1.80
N ILE A 198 -12.43 14.61 1.25
CA ILE A 198 -13.01 15.67 0.43
C ILE A 198 -12.27 15.69 -0.90
N ASP A 199 -12.99 15.68 -2.01
CA ASP A 199 -12.36 15.57 -3.32
C ASP A 199 -11.90 16.94 -3.85
N TRP A 200 -10.61 17.02 -4.21
CA TRP A 200 -10.01 18.25 -4.71
C TRP A 200 -10.59 18.65 -6.07
N SER A 201 -10.74 17.71 -7.01
CA SER A 201 -11.30 17.98 -8.35
C SER A 201 -12.74 18.48 -8.25
N ARG A 202 -13.52 17.97 -7.28
CA ARG A 202 -14.89 18.44 -7.08
C ARG A 202 -14.97 19.88 -6.57
N ILE A 203 -14.04 20.29 -5.71
CA ILE A 203 -13.98 21.66 -5.16
C ILE A 203 -13.33 22.63 -6.15
N MET A 204 -12.30 22.18 -6.86
CA MET A 204 -11.55 22.96 -7.87
C MET A 204 -11.53 22.19 -9.19
N PRO A 205 -12.63 22.22 -9.98
CA PRO A 205 -12.75 21.44 -11.21
C PRO A 205 -11.86 21.93 -12.35
N VAL A 206 -11.37 23.16 -12.29
CA VAL A 206 -10.49 23.76 -13.29
C VAL A 206 -9.29 24.41 -12.63
N GLU A 207 -8.17 24.47 -13.35
CA GLU A 207 -6.95 25.11 -12.85
C GLU A 207 -7.20 26.60 -12.53
N PRO A 208 -6.81 27.11 -11.35
CA PRO A 208 -7.02 28.50 -10.97
C PRO A 208 -5.95 29.45 -11.53
N VAL A 209 -5.78 29.47 -12.86
CA VAL A 209 -4.78 30.31 -13.55
C VAL A 209 -5.14 31.80 -13.50
N ASN A 210 -6.42 32.13 -13.69
CA ASN A 210 -6.88 33.52 -13.78
C ASN A 210 -7.38 34.06 -12.43
N ASN A 211 -8.29 33.31 -11.79
CA ASN A 211 -8.97 33.73 -10.57
C ASN A 211 -9.40 32.50 -9.78
N LEU A 212 -8.87 32.35 -8.56
CA LEU A 212 -9.25 31.25 -7.67
C LEU A 212 -10.78 31.16 -7.50
N LYS A 213 -11.47 32.28 -7.28
CA LYS A 213 -12.91 32.29 -6.98
C LYS A 213 -13.77 31.72 -8.10
N GLU A 214 -13.37 31.91 -9.36
CA GLU A 214 -14.10 31.39 -10.53
C GLU A 214 -13.84 29.90 -10.75
N SER A 215 -12.71 29.40 -10.23
CA SER A 215 -12.34 27.98 -10.28
C SER A 215 -12.90 27.16 -9.12
N VAL A 216 -13.57 27.77 -8.13
CA VAL A 216 -14.17 27.05 -6.99
C VAL A 216 -15.62 26.70 -7.25
N ASN A 217 -15.96 25.43 -7.03
CA ASN A 217 -17.34 24.98 -6.90
C ASN A 217 -17.84 25.13 -5.45
N TYR A 218 -18.34 26.32 -5.10
CA TYR A 218 -18.86 26.59 -3.75
C TYR A 218 -20.07 25.72 -3.38
N ALA A 219 -20.87 25.30 -4.36
CA ALA A 219 -22.00 24.40 -4.10
C ALA A 219 -21.51 23.02 -3.62
N ALA A 220 -20.40 22.53 -4.18
CA ALA A 220 -19.77 21.31 -3.70
C ALA A 220 -19.20 21.47 -2.28
N LEU A 221 -18.57 22.61 -1.98
CA LEU A 221 -18.04 22.91 -0.65
C LEU A 221 -19.15 22.91 0.42
N GLU A 222 -20.28 23.58 0.14
CA GLU A 222 -21.45 23.56 1.02
C GLU A 222 -22.06 22.16 1.16
N ARG A 223 -22.04 21.35 0.09
CA ARG A 223 -22.50 19.97 0.16
C ARG A 223 -21.59 19.11 1.03
N TYR A 224 -20.26 19.26 0.97
CA TYR A 224 -19.35 18.57 1.90
C TYR A 224 -19.59 19.01 3.34
N LYS A 225 -19.77 20.32 3.60
CA LYS A 225 -20.15 20.81 4.93
C LYS A 225 -21.44 20.17 5.42
N TRP A 226 -22.42 19.99 4.55
CA TRP A 226 -23.64 19.26 4.86
C TRP A 226 -23.37 17.77 5.16
N LEU A 227 -22.56 17.07 4.36
CA LEU A 227 -22.18 15.66 4.59
C LEU A 227 -21.47 15.47 5.94
N ILE A 228 -20.53 16.35 6.28
CA ILE A 228 -19.81 16.36 7.56
C ILE A 228 -20.81 16.53 8.72
N ASN A 229 -21.76 17.46 8.59
CA ASN A 229 -22.84 17.60 9.58
C ASN A 229 -23.74 16.36 9.68
N ARG A 230 -23.97 15.62 8.58
CA ARG A 230 -24.71 14.35 8.60
C ARG A 230 -23.96 13.27 9.37
N VAL A 231 -22.65 13.20 9.26
CA VAL A 231 -21.81 12.29 10.08
C VAL A 231 -21.99 12.63 11.57
N ARG A 232 -21.83 13.92 11.94
CA ARG A 232 -22.01 14.38 13.33
C ARG A 232 -23.42 14.13 13.87
N SER A 233 -24.44 14.33 13.04
CA SER A 233 -25.84 14.07 13.38
C SER A 233 -26.13 12.59 13.67
N ASN A 234 -25.29 11.68 13.18
CA ASN A 234 -25.33 10.26 13.50
C ASN A 234 -24.53 9.90 14.76
N GLY A 235 -23.95 10.89 15.45
CA GLY A 235 -23.21 10.71 16.71
C GLY A 235 -21.74 10.33 16.53
N MET A 236 -21.18 10.50 15.33
CA MET A 236 -19.78 10.16 15.03
C MET A 236 -18.92 11.42 14.90
N LYS A 237 -17.71 11.37 15.46
CA LYS A 237 -16.63 12.32 15.17
C LYS A 237 -16.15 12.16 13.74
N VAL A 238 -15.64 13.25 13.16
CA VAL A 238 -15.21 13.31 11.76
C VAL A 238 -13.69 13.31 11.69
N MET A 239 -13.14 12.34 10.95
CA MET A 239 -11.76 12.36 10.51
C MET A 239 -11.71 12.69 9.02
N LEU A 240 -11.26 13.90 8.67
CA LEU A 240 -11.31 14.40 7.29
C LEU A 240 -9.94 14.28 6.61
N THR A 241 -9.90 13.56 5.48
CA THR A 241 -8.70 13.42 4.64
C THR A 241 -8.71 14.44 3.50
N LEU A 242 -7.69 15.29 3.43
CA LEU A 242 -7.59 16.35 2.40
C LEU A 242 -7.12 15.80 1.05
N PHE A 243 -6.12 14.92 1.03
CA PHE A 243 -5.65 14.27 -0.19
C PHE A 243 -5.67 12.75 -0.05
N HIS A 244 -6.56 12.10 -0.80
CA HIS A 244 -6.71 10.65 -0.85
C HIS A 244 -6.58 10.14 -2.29
N HIS A 245 -5.40 10.32 -2.89
CA HIS A 245 -5.03 9.88 -4.24
C HIS A 245 -5.80 10.51 -5.41
N SER A 246 -6.78 11.37 -5.15
CA SER A 246 -7.46 12.18 -6.16
C SER A 246 -6.68 13.44 -6.47
N LEU A 247 -5.71 13.35 -7.38
CA LEU A 247 -5.11 14.52 -8.02
C LEU A 247 -6.09 15.05 -9.10
N PRO A 248 -6.43 16.35 -9.11
CA PRO A 248 -7.27 16.90 -10.17
C PRO A 248 -6.69 16.62 -11.57
N PRO A 249 -7.50 16.28 -12.59
CA PRO A 249 -7.01 16.02 -13.94
C PRO A 249 -6.11 17.13 -14.49
N TRP A 250 -6.53 18.39 -14.34
CA TRP A 250 -5.76 19.57 -14.76
C TRP A 250 -4.41 19.68 -14.05
N ALA A 251 -4.28 19.16 -12.82
CA ALA A 251 -3.00 19.12 -12.11
C ALA A 251 -2.11 17.98 -12.62
N GLY A 252 -2.71 16.85 -13.00
CA GLY A 252 -2.02 15.75 -13.65
C GLY A 252 -1.39 16.16 -14.98
N GLU A 253 -2.09 16.95 -15.79
CA GLU A 253 -1.64 17.40 -17.12
C GLU A 253 -0.29 18.14 -17.10
N TYR A 254 -0.04 19.00 -16.12
CA TYR A 254 1.23 19.72 -16.02
C TYR A 254 2.32 18.95 -15.23
N GLY A 255 1.99 17.79 -14.65
CA GLY A 255 2.93 16.95 -13.90
C GLY A 255 2.74 16.90 -12.38
N GLY A 256 1.72 17.56 -11.83
CA GLY A 256 1.28 17.39 -10.44
C GLY A 256 2.35 17.63 -9.38
N TRP A 257 2.47 16.71 -8.42
CA TRP A 257 3.38 16.82 -7.27
C TRP A 257 4.88 16.84 -7.64
N LYS A 258 5.24 16.68 -8.91
CA LYS A 258 6.61 16.93 -9.39
C LYS A 258 7.02 18.40 -9.29
N LEU A 259 6.04 19.31 -9.27
CA LEU A 259 6.24 20.76 -9.30
C LEU A 259 5.78 21.44 -8.01
N GLU A 260 6.55 22.44 -7.56
CA GLU A 260 6.22 23.29 -6.41
C GLU A 260 4.84 23.96 -6.55
N LYS A 261 4.45 24.32 -7.78
CA LYS A 261 3.15 24.91 -8.11
C LYS A 261 1.95 24.14 -7.51
N THR A 262 2.05 22.82 -7.43
CA THR A 262 0.99 21.96 -6.85
C THR A 262 0.84 22.17 -5.34
N VAL A 263 1.92 22.53 -4.64
CA VAL A 263 1.86 22.91 -3.22
C VAL A 263 0.97 24.14 -3.04
N ASP A 264 1.13 25.15 -3.89
CA ASP A 264 0.35 26.39 -3.77
C ASP A 264 -1.14 26.14 -4.04
N TYR A 265 -1.46 25.37 -5.09
CA TYR A 265 -2.86 24.99 -5.36
C TYR A 265 -3.46 24.09 -4.28
N PHE A 266 -2.67 23.16 -3.72
CA PHE A 266 -3.13 22.35 -2.60
C PHE A 266 -3.39 23.22 -1.36
N MET A 267 -2.60 24.26 -1.15
CA MET A 267 -2.84 25.20 -0.06
C MET A 267 -4.07 26.06 -0.30
N ASP A 268 -4.36 26.48 -1.53
CA ASP A 268 -5.61 27.19 -1.85
C ASP A 268 -6.83 26.31 -1.60
N PHE A 269 -6.79 25.06 -2.04
CA PHE A 269 -7.79 24.04 -1.71
C PHE A 269 -7.95 23.86 -0.20
N THR A 270 -6.83 23.65 0.51
CA THR A 270 -6.81 23.45 1.97
C THR A 270 -7.45 24.63 2.69
N ARG A 271 -7.11 25.88 2.30
CA ARG A 271 -7.71 27.08 2.89
C ARG A 271 -9.21 27.14 2.68
N LEU A 272 -9.70 26.83 1.47
CA LEU A 272 -11.14 26.82 1.19
C LEU A 272 -11.88 25.80 2.07
N VAL A 273 -11.34 24.59 2.19
CA VAL A 273 -11.93 23.53 3.01
C VAL A 273 -11.87 23.89 4.49
N VAL A 274 -10.70 24.17 5.03
CA VAL A 274 -10.46 24.40 6.46
C VAL A 274 -11.26 25.60 6.96
N ASN A 275 -11.33 26.70 6.20
CA ASN A 275 -12.16 27.86 6.57
C ASN A 275 -13.66 27.54 6.63
N SER A 276 -14.11 26.52 5.90
CA SER A 276 -15.54 26.21 5.77
C SER A 276 -16.04 25.22 6.82
N VAL A 277 -15.17 24.29 7.27
CA VAL A 277 -15.59 23.12 8.06
C VAL A 277 -14.74 22.83 9.30
N SER A 278 -13.77 23.68 9.65
CA SER A 278 -12.87 23.43 10.79
C SER A 278 -13.56 23.31 12.15
N ASP A 279 -14.72 23.94 12.32
CA ASP A 279 -15.58 23.81 13.48
C ASP A 279 -16.28 22.44 13.61
N LEU A 280 -16.20 21.60 12.57
CA LEU A 280 -16.91 20.33 12.47
C LEU A 280 -15.99 19.09 12.41
N VAL A 281 -14.69 19.30 12.22
CA VAL A 281 -13.70 18.22 12.00
C VAL A 281 -12.89 17.99 13.28
N ASP A 282 -12.83 16.74 13.74
CA ASP A 282 -12.13 16.35 14.97
C ASP A 282 -10.69 15.93 14.67
N TYR A 283 -10.45 15.27 13.54
CA TYR A 283 -9.14 14.81 13.11
C TYR A 283 -8.88 15.18 11.65
N TRP A 284 -7.69 15.71 11.36
CA TRP A 284 -7.24 16.04 10.02
C TRP A 284 -6.18 15.06 9.55
N VAL A 285 -6.37 14.52 8.34
CA VAL A 285 -5.37 13.74 7.63
C VAL A 285 -4.99 14.53 6.37
N THR A 286 -3.80 15.10 6.30
CA THR A 286 -3.43 15.90 5.12
C THR A 286 -3.24 15.01 3.89
N PHE A 287 -2.53 13.88 4.06
CA PHE A 287 -2.20 12.93 2.99
C PHE A 287 -2.49 11.49 3.42
N ASN A 288 -3.17 10.76 2.53
CA ASN A 288 -3.23 9.31 2.54
C ASN A 288 -2.09 8.74 1.68
N GLU A 289 -1.32 7.82 2.24
CA GLU A 289 -0.31 6.99 1.60
C GLU A 289 0.52 7.71 0.50
N PRO A 290 1.16 8.85 0.80
CA PRO A 290 1.78 9.70 -0.23
C PRO A 290 2.86 8.97 -1.04
N HIS A 291 3.60 8.06 -0.41
CA HIS A 291 4.61 7.24 -1.09
C HIS A 291 4.00 6.19 -2.01
N VAL A 292 2.82 5.66 -1.69
CA VAL A 292 2.08 4.72 -2.56
C VAL A 292 1.61 5.48 -3.80
N PHE A 293 1.03 6.67 -3.62
CA PHE A 293 0.68 7.55 -4.73
C PHE A 293 1.88 7.85 -5.63
N CYS A 294 3.00 8.33 -5.05
CA CYS A 294 4.19 8.68 -5.83
C CYS A 294 4.74 7.47 -6.59
N MET A 295 4.78 6.30 -5.96
CA MET A 295 5.27 5.07 -6.59
C MET A 295 4.36 4.62 -7.74
N LEU A 296 3.04 4.59 -7.54
CA LEU A 296 2.12 4.05 -8.52
C LEU A 296 1.80 5.04 -9.64
N THR A 297 1.73 6.34 -9.35
CA THR A 297 1.54 7.39 -10.35
C THR A 297 2.86 7.71 -11.07
N TYR A 298 3.87 8.21 -10.37
CA TYR A 298 5.06 8.78 -11.04
C TYR A 298 6.17 7.78 -11.36
N CYS A 299 6.28 6.66 -10.64
CA CYS A 299 7.34 5.68 -10.92
C CYS A 299 6.86 4.55 -11.82
N ALA A 300 5.64 4.04 -11.58
CA ALA A 300 5.10 2.87 -12.29
C ALA A 300 4.13 3.23 -13.43
N GLY A 301 3.52 4.43 -13.42
CA GLY A 301 2.48 4.79 -14.38
C GLY A 301 1.23 3.91 -14.29
N ALA A 302 1.00 3.28 -13.14
CA ALA A 302 -0.13 2.38 -12.91
C ALA A 302 -1.39 3.11 -12.41
N TRP A 303 -1.24 4.36 -11.95
CA TRP A 303 -2.30 5.21 -11.42
C TRP A 303 -2.41 6.54 -12.20
N PRO A 304 -3.55 7.24 -12.15
CA PRO A 304 -3.79 8.46 -12.92
C PRO A 304 -2.77 9.58 -12.64
N GLY A 305 -2.54 10.44 -13.64
CA GLY A 305 -1.63 11.59 -13.56
C GLY A 305 -0.16 11.25 -13.75
N GLY A 306 0.15 10.03 -14.21
CA GLY A 306 1.50 9.53 -14.37
C GLY A 306 1.71 8.82 -15.70
N HIS A 307 2.59 9.39 -16.53
CA HIS A 307 3.05 8.78 -17.79
C HIS A 307 4.59 8.82 -17.83
N PRO A 308 5.29 8.12 -16.91
CA PRO A 308 6.73 8.20 -16.83
C PRO A 308 7.37 7.62 -18.09
N ASP A 309 8.35 8.32 -18.64
CA ASP A 309 9.21 7.76 -19.66
C ASP A 309 10.18 6.72 -19.07
N MET A 310 10.87 5.99 -19.94
CA MET A 310 11.80 4.93 -19.52
C MET A 310 12.94 5.46 -18.63
N LEU A 311 13.40 6.70 -18.83
CA LEU A 311 14.46 7.29 -18.03
C LEU A 311 13.94 7.70 -16.65
N GLU A 312 12.76 8.32 -16.60
CA GLU A 312 12.07 8.69 -15.35
C GLU A 312 11.80 7.44 -14.50
N ALA A 313 11.27 6.37 -15.09
CA ALA A 313 11.06 5.09 -14.41
C ALA A 313 12.38 4.48 -13.90
N ALA A 314 13.43 4.42 -14.74
CA ALA A 314 14.72 3.83 -14.38
C ALA A 314 15.50 4.62 -13.32
N THR A 315 15.27 5.92 -13.21
CA THR A 315 15.95 6.81 -12.25
C THR A 315 15.10 7.19 -11.05
N SER A 316 13.85 6.72 -11.01
CA SER A 316 12.83 7.10 -10.02
C SER A 316 13.30 6.99 -8.56
N ALA A 317 14.01 5.92 -8.22
CA ALA A 317 14.49 5.65 -6.86
C ALA A 317 15.84 6.31 -6.52
N LEU A 318 16.46 7.04 -7.45
CA LEU A 318 17.68 7.80 -7.15
C LEU A 318 17.36 8.99 -6.21
N PRO A 319 18.34 9.50 -5.45
CA PRO A 319 18.13 10.66 -4.57
C PRO A 319 17.60 11.91 -5.28
N THR A 320 17.91 12.06 -6.57
CA THR A 320 17.42 13.16 -7.44
C THR A 320 16.29 12.71 -8.35
N GLY A 321 15.74 11.52 -8.14
CA GLY A 321 14.67 10.94 -8.94
C GLY A 321 13.30 11.49 -8.57
N VAL A 322 12.32 11.21 -9.42
CA VAL A 322 10.95 11.73 -9.30
C VAL A 322 10.28 11.36 -7.96
N PHE A 323 10.58 10.19 -7.40
CA PHE A 323 10.01 9.76 -6.13
C PHE A 323 10.38 10.74 -5.01
N GLN A 324 11.67 11.04 -4.85
CA GLN A 324 12.13 11.96 -3.79
C GLN A 324 11.66 13.39 -4.05
N GLN A 325 11.62 13.81 -5.32
CA GLN A 325 11.12 15.14 -5.70
C GLN A 325 9.65 15.32 -5.30
N ALA A 326 8.78 14.37 -5.66
CA ALA A 326 7.35 14.45 -5.33
C ALA A 326 7.12 14.34 -3.82
N MET A 327 7.82 13.41 -3.14
CA MET A 327 7.73 13.26 -1.69
C MET A 327 8.18 14.53 -0.93
N HIS A 328 9.19 15.25 -1.45
CA HIS A 328 9.60 16.53 -0.90
C HIS A 328 8.48 17.56 -0.95
N TRP A 329 7.87 17.78 -2.12
CA TRP A 329 6.77 18.76 -2.26
C TRP A 329 5.54 18.40 -1.44
N MET A 330 5.19 17.11 -1.34
CA MET A 330 4.12 16.66 -0.45
C MET A 330 4.44 16.89 1.04
N SER A 331 5.72 16.80 1.44
CA SER A 331 6.15 17.12 2.82
C SER A 331 6.06 18.62 3.12
N VAL A 332 6.43 19.47 2.16
CA VAL A 332 6.26 20.93 2.25
C VAL A 332 4.77 21.30 2.33
N ALA A 333 3.94 20.70 1.50
CA ALA A 333 2.49 20.91 1.51
C ALA A 333 1.85 20.47 2.83
N HIS A 334 2.27 19.33 3.38
CA HIS A 334 1.82 18.86 4.69
C HIS A 334 2.15 19.87 5.78
N SER A 335 3.41 20.34 5.83
CA SER A 335 3.87 21.29 6.84
C SER A 335 3.09 22.61 6.78
N LYS A 336 2.88 23.15 5.56
CA LYS A 336 2.08 24.36 5.35
C LYS A 336 0.61 24.16 5.77
N ALA A 337 0.03 23.00 5.46
CA ALA A 337 -1.35 22.68 5.83
C ALA A 337 -1.52 22.51 7.35
N TYR A 338 -0.57 21.84 8.00
CA TYR A 338 -0.51 21.69 9.46
C TYR A 338 -0.52 23.06 10.14
N ASP A 339 0.43 23.93 9.78
CA ASP A 339 0.54 25.26 10.39
C ASP A 339 -0.76 26.06 10.22
N TYR A 340 -1.34 26.03 9.01
CA TYR A 340 -2.58 26.73 8.73
C TYR A 340 -3.78 26.23 9.55
N ILE A 341 -3.92 24.90 9.72
CA ILE A 341 -5.01 24.31 10.50
C ILE A 341 -4.90 24.71 11.98
N HIS A 342 -3.68 24.73 12.54
CA HIS A 342 -3.47 25.17 13.92
C HIS A 342 -3.64 26.69 14.10
N GLU A 343 -3.26 27.51 13.12
CA GLU A 343 -3.45 28.97 13.17
C GLU A 343 -4.94 29.38 13.21
N LEU A 344 -5.81 28.65 12.50
CA LEU A 344 -7.25 28.97 12.45
C LEU A 344 -8.02 28.53 13.71
N SER A 345 -7.45 27.61 14.48
CA SER A 345 -8.03 27.04 15.69
C SER A 345 -8.05 28.08 16.84
N ASN A 346 -9.07 28.94 16.84
CA ASN A 346 -9.35 29.81 17.98
C ASN A 346 -10.31 29.18 19.01
N SER A 347 -10.80 27.95 18.79
CA SER A 347 -11.77 27.31 19.71
C SER A 347 -11.75 25.77 19.83
N LEU A 348 -11.09 25.04 18.92
CA LEU A 348 -10.98 23.57 18.95
C LEU A 348 -9.53 23.20 18.68
N ASN A 349 -8.82 22.57 19.62
CA ASN A 349 -7.46 22.06 19.37
C ASN A 349 -7.53 20.98 18.26
N PRO A 350 -7.16 21.27 17.00
CA PRO A 350 -7.30 20.31 15.93
C PRO A 350 -6.20 19.27 16.10
N ILE A 351 -6.50 18.02 15.75
CA ILE A 351 -5.53 16.93 15.76
C ILE A 351 -5.14 16.64 14.31
N VAL A 352 -3.91 16.97 13.92
CA VAL A 352 -3.44 16.88 12.54
C VAL A 352 -2.39 15.79 12.38
N GLY A 353 -2.54 14.97 11.34
CA GLY A 353 -1.60 13.90 11.04
C GLY A 353 -1.64 13.47 9.57
N VAL A 354 -1.05 12.31 9.31
CA VAL A 354 -1.04 11.64 8.01
C VAL A 354 -1.48 10.19 8.16
N ALA A 355 -1.99 9.58 7.09
CA ALA A 355 -2.27 8.14 7.03
C ALA A 355 -1.16 7.48 6.21
N HIS A 356 -0.25 6.77 6.87
CA HIS A 356 0.96 6.21 6.26
C HIS A 356 0.83 4.70 6.05
N HIS A 357 0.91 4.26 4.80
CA HIS A 357 0.96 2.83 4.48
C HIS A 357 2.21 2.18 5.04
N VAL A 358 2.01 1.05 5.71
CA VAL A 358 3.09 0.22 6.23
C VAL A 358 2.79 -1.23 5.86
N SER A 359 3.79 -1.90 5.32
CA SER A 359 3.73 -3.32 4.97
C SER A 359 4.92 -4.07 5.56
N PHE A 360 4.68 -5.30 6.00
CA PHE A 360 5.79 -6.14 6.45
C PHE A 360 6.48 -6.77 5.23
N MET A 361 7.59 -6.18 4.79
CA MET A 361 8.35 -6.72 3.65
C MET A 361 9.32 -7.82 4.09
N ARG A 362 9.29 -8.97 3.40
CA ARG A 362 10.25 -10.07 3.59
C ARG A 362 10.84 -10.55 2.27
N PRO A 363 12.10 -11.04 2.28
CA PRO A 363 12.74 -11.52 1.06
C PRO A 363 12.16 -12.90 0.67
N TYR A 364 11.96 -13.12 -0.62
CA TYR A 364 11.62 -14.43 -1.16
C TYR A 364 12.81 -15.39 -1.04
N GLY A 365 13.99 -14.96 -1.46
CA GLY A 365 15.24 -15.71 -1.48
C GLY A 365 16.40 -14.99 -0.80
N LEU A 366 17.54 -15.68 -0.70
CA LEU A 366 18.75 -15.12 -0.07
C LEU A 366 19.26 -13.83 -0.74
N PHE A 367 19.02 -13.68 -2.04
CA PHE A 367 19.50 -12.55 -2.83
C PHE A 367 18.56 -11.33 -2.82
N ASP A 368 17.39 -11.45 -2.19
CA ASP A 368 16.35 -10.42 -2.22
C ASP A 368 16.43 -9.44 -1.03
N ILE A 369 17.39 -9.65 -0.11
CA ILE A 369 17.52 -8.83 1.11
C ILE A 369 17.91 -7.40 0.79
N ALA A 370 18.78 -7.21 -0.20
CA ALA A 370 19.16 -5.87 -0.63
C ALA A 370 17.95 -5.09 -1.16
N ALA A 371 17.09 -5.75 -1.96
CA ALA A 371 15.85 -5.16 -2.45
C ALA A 371 14.90 -4.80 -1.31
N VAL A 372 14.68 -5.71 -0.35
CA VAL A 372 13.86 -5.43 0.85
C VAL A 372 14.43 -4.28 1.67
N SER A 373 15.76 -4.22 1.84
CA SER A 373 16.41 -3.17 2.63
C SER A 373 16.28 -1.81 1.93
N LEU A 374 16.47 -1.78 0.61
CA LEU A 374 16.28 -0.58 -0.20
C LEU A 374 14.83 -0.10 -0.16
N ALA A 375 13.86 -0.99 -0.41
CA ALA A 375 12.44 -0.66 -0.35
C ALA A 375 12.05 -0.06 1.01
N ASN A 376 12.40 -0.74 2.10
CA ASN A 376 12.13 -0.25 3.46
C ASN A 376 12.82 1.10 3.74
N SER A 377 14.04 1.31 3.24
CA SER A 377 14.77 2.58 3.42
C SER A 377 14.13 3.76 2.69
N LEU A 378 13.33 3.50 1.66
CA LEU A 378 12.61 4.53 0.90
C LEU A 378 11.21 4.78 1.43
N THR A 379 10.52 3.73 1.91
CA THR A 379 9.06 3.81 2.15
C THR A 379 8.67 3.91 3.62
N LEU A 380 9.40 3.30 4.57
CA LEU A 380 8.91 3.18 5.95
C LEU A 380 9.04 4.44 6.79
N PHE A 381 10.18 5.13 6.71
CA PHE A 381 10.51 6.20 7.66
C PHE A 381 10.78 7.58 7.02
N PRO A 382 11.42 7.71 5.84
CA PRO A 382 11.87 9.01 5.36
C PRO A 382 10.80 10.11 5.31
N TYR A 383 9.58 9.76 4.90
CA TYR A 383 8.49 10.72 4.85
C TYR A 383 8.10 11.20 6.24
N ILE A 384 7.88 10.27 7.18
CA ILE A 384 7.50 10.60 8.56
C ILE A 384 8.62 11.36 9.27
N ASP A 385 9.88 10.98 9.04
CA ASP A 385 11.03 11.71 9.56
C ASP A 385 11.01 13.18 9.11
N GLY A 386 10.75 13.40 7.82
CA GLY A 386 10.73 14.73 7.20
C GLY A 386 9.59 15.65 7.65
N ILE A 387 8.58 15.11 8.33
CA ILE A 387 7.41 15.87 8.84
C ILE A 387 7.21 15.69 10.35
N SER A 388 8.15 15.05 11.04
CA SER A 388 7.96 14.59 12.42
C SER A 388 7.74 15.70 13.45
N ASP A 389 8.10 16.94 13.12
CA ASP A 389 7.85 18.15 13.91
C ASP A 389 6.48 18.79 13.65
N LYS A 390 5.69 18.24 12.72
CA LYS A 390 4.38 18.72 12.26
C LYS A 390 3.31 17.63 12.33
N LEU A 391 3.29 16.84 13.41
CA LEU A 391 2.33 15.75 13.61
C LEU A 391 1.82 15.72 15.05
N ASP A 392 0.49 15.71 15.22
CA ASP A 392 -0.16 15.38 16.49
C ASP A 392 -0.43 13.88 16.64
N PHE A 393 -0.47 13.14 15.53
CA PHE A 393 -0.55 11.68 15.50
C PHE A 393 0.07 11.10 14.24
N ILE A 394 0.50 9.84 14.31
CA ILE A 394 0.91 9.04 13.15
C ILE A 394 -0.20 8.04 12.82
N GLY A 395 -0.88 8.23 11.69
CA GLY A 395 -1.80 7.25 11.13
C GLY A 395 -1.06 6.11 10.45
N ILE A 396 -1.47 4.87 10.73
CA ILE A 396 -0.91 3.65 10.14
C ILE A 396 -2.00 2.97 9.32
N ASN A 397 -1.77 2.84 8.00
CA ASN A 397 -2.54 1.96 7.13
C ASN A 397 -1.77 0.64 7.01
N TYR A 398 -2.34 -0.46 7.47
CA TYR A 398 -1.67 -1.76 7.44
C TYR A 398 -2.59 -2.83 6.90
N TYR A 399 -2.12 -3.57 5.90
CA TYR A 399 -2.91 -4.63 5.26
C TYR A 399 -2.29 -6.03 5.39
N GLY A 400 -0.97 -6.13 5.61
CA GLY A 400 -0.31 -7.42 5.74
C GLY A 400 1.18 -7.42 5.39
N GLN A 401 1.62 -8.50 4.74
CA GLN A 401 2.99 -8.71 4.30
C GLN A 401 3.13 -8.69 2.78
N GLU A 402 4.32 -8.29 2.35
CA GLU A 402 4.79 -8.33 0.98
C GLU A 402 6.05 -9.18 0.88
N VAL A 403 6.08 -10.06 -0.13
CA VAL A 403 7.24 -10.92 -0.38
C VAL A 403 7.98 -10.40 -1.60
N VAL A 404 9.19 -9.90 -1.41
CA VAL A 404 9.99 -9.27 -2.46
C VAL A 404 10.88 -10.30 -3.16
N SER A 405 10.88 -10.30 -4.48
CA SER A 405 11.79 -11.10 -5.31
C SER A 405 12.32 -10.24 -6.47
N GLY A 406 13.62 -9.97 -6.47
CA GLY A 406 14.22 -9.00 -7.39
C GLY A 406 13.60 -7.62 -7.21
N ALA A 407 13.06 -7.07 -8.30
CA ALA A 407 12.41 -5.76 -8.32
C ALA A 407 10.89 -5.80 -8.12
N GLY A 408 10.30 -6.97 -7.88
CA GLY A 408 8.84 -7.15 -7.84
C GLY A 408 8.35 -7.90 -6.61
N LEU A 409 7.02 -7.95 -6.48
CA LEU A 409 6.32 -8.72 -5.47
C LEU A 409 6.08 -10.16 -5.96
N LYS A 410 6.12 -11.12 -5.05
CA LYS A 410 6.02 -12.55 -5.37
C LYS A 410 4.96 -13.25 -4.54
N LEU A 411 4.12 -14.02 -5.21
CA LEU A 411 3.15 -14.89 -4.56
C LEU A 411 3.86 -16.13 -3.97
N VAL A 412 3.59 -16.42 -2.70
CA VAL A 412 4.04 -17.61 -1.98
C VAL A 412 2.85 -18.54 -1.76
N GLU A 413 2.87 -19.72 -2.37
CA GLU A 413 1.74 -20.67 -2.35
C GLU A 413 1.19 -20.99 -0.95
N ASN A 414 2.09 -21.12 0.03
CA ASN A 414 1.76 -21.55 1.39
C ASN A 414 1.39 -20.41 2.33
N ASP A 415 1.35 -19.17 1.86
CA ASP A 415 0.85 -18.04 2.64
C ASP A 415 -0.62 -17.79 2.30
N GLU A 416 -1.40 -17.36 3.27
CA GLU A 416 -2.76 -16.90 3.03
C GLU A 416 -2.69 -15.50 2.40
N TYR A 417 -3.44 -15.24 1.32
CA TYR A 417 -3.53 -13.92 0.69
C TYR A 417 -4.98 -13.46 0.57
N SER A 418 -5.19 -12.15 0.65
CA SER A 418 -6.42 -11.48 0.22
C SER A 418 -6.66 -11.68 -1.28
N GLU A 419 -7.86 -11.34 -1.74
CA GLU A 419 -8.20 -11.38 -3.16
C GLU A 419 -7.37 -10.40 -3.99
N SER A 420 -6.95 -9.27 -3.40
CA SER A 420 -6.07 -8.27 -4.02
C SER A 420 -4.58 -8.62 -3.92
N GLY A 421 -4.21 -9.83 -3.47
CA GLY A 421 -2.81 -10.27 -3.46
C GLY A 421 -1.97 -9.73 -2.30
N ARG A 422 -2.58 -9.31 -1.20
CA ARG A 422 -1.87 -8.93 0.04
C ARG A 422 -1.77 -10.13 0.98
N GLY A 423 -0.57 -10.47 1.45
CA GLY A 423 -0.37 -11.62 2.33
C GLY A 423 -0.87 -11.34 3.75
N VAL A 424 -1.67 -12.23 4.35
CA VAL A 424 -2.17 -12.06 5.72
C VAL A 424 -1.04 -12.26 6.72
N TYR A 425 -0.78 -11.27 7.58
CA TYR A 425 0.30 -11.34 8.56
C TYR A 425 0.10 -10.41 9.79
N PRO A 426 -0.75 -10.80 10.78
CA PRO A 426 -1.04 -9.95 11.94
C PRO A 426 0.18 -9.64 12.81
N ASP A 427 1.14 -10.56 12.90
CA ASP A 427 2.43 -10.35 13.58
C ASP A 427 3.20 -9.15 13.02
N GLY A 428 3.02 -8.84 11.74
CA GLY A 428 3.67 -7.72 11.08
C GLY A 428 3.18 -6.39 11.64
N LEU A 429 1.87 -6.23 11.85
CA LEU A 429 1.28 -5.02 12.45
C LEU A 429 1.91 -4.72 13.82
N TYR A 430 1.95 -5.72 14.69
CA TYR A 430 2.58 -5.61 16.02
C TYR A 430 4.07 -5.20 15.92
N ARG A 431 4.83 -5.82 15.01
CA ARG A 431 6.24 -5.48 14.79
C ARG A 431 6.44 -4.07 14.26
N MET A 432 5.56 -3.62 13.37
CA MET A 432 5.61 -2.27 12.79
C MET A 432 5.29 -1.23 13.86
N LEU A 433 4.23 -1.42 14.65
CA LEU A 433 3.89 -0.54 15.75
C LEU A 433 5.02 -0.38 16.76
N LEU A 434 5.67 -1.49 17.15
CA LEU A 434 6.84 -1.41 18.05
C LEU A 434 8.03 -0.70 17.41
N GLN A 435 8.29 -0.90 16.11
CA GLN A 435 9.40 -0.23 15.42
C GLN A 435 9.17 1.27 15.27
N PHE A 436 7.97 1.67 14.88
CA PHE A 436 7.58 3.08 14.81
C PHE A 436 7.59 3.73 16.19
N HIS A 437 7.04 3.06 17.21
CA HIS A 437 7.08 3.57 18.57
C HIS A 437 8.52 3.73 19.07
N GLU A 438 9.40 2.75 18.87
CA GLU A 438 10.80 2.87 19.29
C GLU A 438 11.50 4.07 18.63
N ARG A 439 11.20 4.34 17.35
CA ARG A 439 11.76 5.47 16.61
C ARG A 439 11.22 6.82 17.11
N TYR A 440 9.91 6.93 17.31
CA TYR A 440 9.23 8.21 17.55
C TYR A 440 8.82 8.47 19.01
N LYS A 441 9.06 7.54 19.95
CA LYS A 441 8.69 7.69 21.38
C LYS A 441 9.24 8.95 22.04
N HIS A 442 10.35 9.50 21.54
CA HIS A 442 10.95 10.74 22.06
C HIS A 442 10.11 11.98 21.74
N LEU A 443 9.20 11.90 20.76
CA LEU A 443 8.26 12.96 20.38
C LEU A 443 6.93 12.86 21.15
N ASN A 444 6.67 11.74 21.84
CA ASN A 444 5.42 11.46 22.54
C ASN A 444 4.16 11.53 21.63
N ILE A 445 4.32 11.20 20.35
CA ILE A 445 3.24 11.22 19.36
C ILE A 445 2.46 9.89 19.41
N PRO A 446 1.12 9.92 19.55
CA PRO A 446 0.28 8.74 19.49
C PRO A 446 0.10 8.18 18.06
N PHE A 447 -0.40 6.94 17.99
CA PHE A 447 -0.73 6.26 16.74
C PHE A 447 -2.24 6.07 16.60
N ILE A 448 -2.72 6.08 15.36
CA ILE A 448 -4.08 5.65 15.01
C ILE A 448 -3.97 4.64 13.87
N ILE A 449 -4.65 3.50 13.96
CA ILE A 449 -4.77 2.61 12.79
C ILE A 449 -5.81 3.22 11.86
N THR A 450 -5.37 3.98 10.86
CA THR A 450 -6.23 4.76 9.97
C THR A 450 -6.90 3.92 8.90
N GLU A 451 -6.31 2.77 8.56
CA GLU A 451 -6.92 1.69 7.75
C GLU A 451 -6.35 0.33 8.16
N ASN A 452 -7.24 -0.65 8.36
CA ASN A 452 -6.90 -2.06 8.38
C ASN A 452 -8.09 -2.86 7.85
N GLY A 453 -7.82 -3.84 6.97
CA GLY A 453 -8.88 -4.58 6.31
C GLY A 453 -8.35 -5.65 5.36
N VAL A 454 -9.25 -6.42 4.76
CA VAL A 454 -8.89 -7.48 3.82
C VAL A 454 -9.98 -7.67 2.77
N SER A 455 -9.56 -7.85 1.52
CA SER A 455 -10.45 -8.27 0.44
C SER A 455 -10.73 -9.76 0.52
N ASP A 456 -12.01 -10.12 0.61
CA ASP A 456 -12.54 -11.48 0.79
C ASP A 456 -14.06 -11.52 0.57
N GLU A 457 -14.54 -11.81 -0.63
CA GLU A 457 -15.96 -11.90 -0.96
C GLU A 457 -16.71 -12.87 -0.03
N THR A 458 -16.06 -13.97 0.36
CA THR A 458 -16.66 -15.09 1.11
C THR A 458 -16.83 -14.84 2.60
N ASP A 459 -16.12 -13.85 3.14
CA ASP A 459 -16.08 -13.51 4.57
C ASP A 459 -15.49 -14.59 5.51
N LEU A 460 -14.75 -15.57 4.94
CA LEU A 460 -14.08 -16.63 5.69
C LEU A 460 -12.70 -16.23 6.23
N ILE A 461 -11.97 -15.37 5.51
CA ILE A 461 -10.69 -14.80 5.95
C ILE A 461 -10.92 -13.52 6.76
N ARG A 462 -11.92 -12.71 6.40
CA ARG A 462 -12.13 -11.39 7.02
C ARG A 462 -12.36 -11.43 8.52
N ARG A 463 -13.15 -12.38 9.01
CA ARG A 463 -13.42 -12.53 10.45
C ARG A 463 -12.17 -12.86 11.27
N PRO A 464 -11.42 -13.94 10.98
CA PRO A 464 -10.17 -14.17 11.69
C PRO A 464 -9.14 -13.05 11.44
N TYR A 465 -9.12 -12.42 10.25
CA TYR A 465 -8.21 -11.31 9.97
C TYR A 465 -8.45 -10.14 10.93
N LEU A 466 -9.71 -9.70 11.06
CA LEU A 466 -10.13 -8.64 11.95
C LEU A 466 -9.70 -8.93 13.39
N LEU A 467 -10.00 -10.14 13.88
CA LEU A 467 -9.70 -10.54 15.26
C LEU A 467 -8.19 -10.54 15.53
N GLU A 468 -7.38 -11.14 14.66
CA GLU A 468 -5.94 -11.24 14.89
C GLU A 468 -5.22 -9.89 14.75
N HIS A 469 -5.68 -8.98 13.88
CA HIS A 469 -5.07 -7.64 13.75
C HIS A 469 -5.47 -6.73 14.91
N VAL A 470 -6.72 -6.79 15.38
CA VAL A 470 -7.14 -6.09 16.61
C VAL A 470 -6.36 -6.63 17.82
N LEU A 471 -6.11 -7.94 17.91
CA LEU A 471 -5.23 -8.51 18.94
C LEU A 471 -3.78 -8.04 18.83
N ALA A 472 -3.26 -7.85 17.62
CA ALA A 472 -1.92 -7.30 17.40
C ALA A 472 -1.80 -5.84 17.89
N VAL A 473 -2.85 -5.03 17.70
CA VAL A 473 -2.94 -3.67 18.25
C VAL A 473 -2.98 -3.69 19.77
N TYR A 474 -3.87 -4.50 20.36
CA TYR A 474 -3.96 -4.65 21.80
C TYR A 474 -2.63 -5.11 22.41
N ALA A 475 -1.96 -6.08 21.79
CA ALA A 475 -0.63 -6.54 22.18
C ALA A 475 0.40 -5.39 22.16
N ALA A 476 0.41 -4.54 21.13
CA ALA A 476 1.28 -3.37 21.08
C ALA A 476 0.98 -2.38 22.22
N MET A 477 -0.30 -2.13 22.51
CA MET A 477 -0.73 -1.27 23.63
C MET A 477 -0.26 -1.82 24.98
N THR A 478 -0.37 -3.14 25.22
CA THR A 478 0.16 -3.77 26.45
C THR A 478 1.68 -3.64 26.59
N MET A 479 2.38 -3.38 25.49
CA MET A 479 3.82 -3.14 25.47
C MET A 479 4.19 -1.65 25.60
N GLY A 480 3.19 -0.76 25.76
CA GLY A 480 3.38 0.68 25.96
C GLY A 480 3.25 1.53 24.70
N VAL A 481 2.84 0.96 23.56
CA VAL A 481 2.61 1.75 22.34
C VAL A 481 1.31 2.56 22.51
N PRO A 482 1.35 3.90 22.40
CA PRO A 482 0.16 4.74 22.56
C PRO A 482 -0.72 4.71 21.30
N VAL A 483 -1.61 3.73 21.17
CA VAL A 483 -2.59 3.65 20.07
C VAL A 483 -3.94 4.16 20.55
N LEU A 484 -4.49 5.19 19.89
CA LEU A 484 -5.76 5.83 20.29
C LEU A 484 -6.99 5.17 19.69
N GLY A 485 -6.87 4.57 18.51
CA GLY A 485 -8.02 3.96 17.85
C GLY A 485 -7.70 3.11 16.63
N TYR A 486 -8.74 2.43 16.16
CA TYR A 486 -8.70 1.50 15.03
C TYR A 486 -9.85 1.76 14.07
N LEU A 487 -9.51 2.03 12.81
CA LEU A 487 -10.48 2.20 11.72
C LEU A 487 -10.42 1.00 10.78
N PHE A 488 -11.57 0.36 10.56
CA PHE A 488 -11.70 -0.71 9.59
C PHE A 488 -11.88 -0.16 8.18
N TRP A 489 -11.12 -0.71 7.23
CA TRP A 489 -11.29 -0.50 5.80
C TRP A 489 -11.99 -1.72 5.19
N THR A 490 -13.25 -1.63 4.74
CA THR A 490 -14.15 -0.48 4.75
C THR A 490 -15.58 -0.95 5.08
N ILE A 491 -16.55 -0.04 5.09
CA ILE A 491 -17.94 -0.39 5.39
C ILE A 491 -18.57 -1.23 4.28
N SER A 492 -18.52 -0.80 3.02
CA SER A 492 -19.22 -1.43 1.89
C SER A 492 -18.27 -1.70 0.74
N ASP A 493 -18.54 -2.74 -0.04
CA ASP A 493 -17.73 -3.06 -1.23
C ASP A 493 -17.70 -1.89 -2.20
N ASN A 494 -16.51 -1.40 -2.49
CA ASN A 494 -16.31 -0.19 -3.26
C ASN A 494 -15.47 -0.47 -4.53
N TRP A 495 -15.07 0.60 -5.21
CA TRP A 495 -14.12 0.53 -6.32
C TRP A 495 -12.68 0.66 -5.82
N GLU A 496 -11.88 -0.41 -5.94
CA GLU A 496 -10.54 -0.47 -5.35
C GLU A 496 -9.46 -0.07 -6.36
N TRP A 497 -9.47 1.21 -6.74
CA TRP A 497 -8.42 1.81 -7.56
C TRP A 497 -8.19 1.02 -8.88
N ALA A 498 -6.92 0.73 -9.20
CA ALA A 498 -6.51 -0.07 -10.37
C ALA A 498 -6.93 -1.55 -10.32
N ASP A 499 -7.43 -2.04 -9.17
CA ASP A 499 -7.95 -3.41 -9.05
C ASP A 499 -9.44 -3.51 -9.42
N GLY A 500 -10.09 -2.38 -9.71
CA GLY A 500 -11.49 -2.34 -10.12
C GLY A 500 -12.45 -2.79 -9.01
N TYR A 501 -13.56 -3.42 -9.41
CA TYR A 501 -14.59 -3.88 -8.46
C TYR A 501 -14.40 -5.33 -8.00
N GLY A 502 -13.36 -6.02 -8.48
CA GLY A 502 -13.13 -7.43 -8.18
C GLY A 502 -12.95 -7.69 -6.68
N PRO A 503 -11.85 -7.20 -6.06
CA PRO A 503 -11.61 -7.40 -4.63
C PRO A 503 -12.72 -6.81 -3.76
N LYS A 504 -13.25 -7.58 -2.82
CA LYS A 504 -14.35 -7.14 -1.95
C LYS A 504 -13.83 -6.80 -0.55
N PHE A 505 -13.64 -5.52 -0.21
CA PHE A 505 -13.14 -5.12 1.13
C PHE A 505 -14.23 -4.91 2.19
N GLY A 506 -15.49 -4.67 1.78
CA GLY A 506 -16.54 -4.22 2.69
C GLY A 506 -16.88 -5.21 3.81
N LEU A 507 -17.25 -4.67 4.96
CA LEU A 507 -18.08 -5.41 5.93
C LEU A 507 -19.48 -5.73 5.36
N VAL A 508 -19.91 -4.96 4.37
CA VAL A 508 -21.22 -5.03 3.73
C VAL A 508 -21.03 -5.28 2.23
N ALA A 509 -21.63 -6.34 1.71
CA ALA A 509 -21.64 -6.61 0.28
C ALA A 509 -22.57 -5.62 -0.45
N VAL A 510 -22.23 -5.29 -1.69
CA VAL A 510 -23.04 -4.40 -2.53
C VAL A 510 -23.52 -5.16 -3.77
N ASP A 511 -24.83 -5.34 -3.87
CA ASP A 511 -25.47 -5.92 -5.04
C ASP A 511 -25.66 -4.85 -6.12
N ARG A 512 -24.70 -4.79 -7.05
CA ARG A 512 -24.67 -3.80 -8.15
C ARG A 512 -25.74 -4.03 -9.22
N ALA A 513 -26.28 -5.25 -9.32
CA ALA A 513 -27.38 -5.54 -10.24
C ALA A 513 -28.75 -5.12 -9.67
N ASN A 514 -28.86 -4.99 -8.34
CA ASN A 514 -30.10 -4.67 -7.65
C ASN A 514 -30.03 -3.32 -6.92
N ASN A 515 -29.87 -2.23 -7.70
CA ASN A 515 -29.87 -0.85 -7.19
C ASN A 515 -28.92 -0.63 -6.01
N LEU A 516 -27.72 -1.22 -6.08
CA LEU A 516 -26.68 -1.11 -5.05
C LEU A 516 -27.17 -1.56 -3.66
N ALA A 517 -27.96 -2.64 -3.56
CA ALA A 517 -28.47 -3.10 -2.27
C ALA A 517 -27.32 -3.52 -1.33
N ARG A 518 -27.41 -3.12 -0.06
CA ARG A 518 -26.40 -3.40 0.98
C ARG A 518 -26.77 -4.67 1.73
N ILE A 519 -25.83 -5.63 1.78
CA ILE A 519 -26.01 -6.94 2.41
C ILE A 519 -24.91 -7.14 3.46
N PRO A 520 -25.19 -6.89 4.76
CA PRO A 520 -24.20 -7.06 5.82
C PRO A 520 -23.65 -8.49 5.89
N ARG A 521 -22.32 -8.62 5.97
CA ARG A 521 -21.64 -9.91 6.10
C ARG A 521 -21.56 -10.33 7.58
N PRO A 522 -21.27 -11.61 7.89
CA PRO A 522 -21.00 -12.04 9.26
C PRO A 522 -19.92 -11.19 9.99
N SER A 523 -18.91 -10.71 9.28
CA SER A 523 -17.89 -9.79 9.79
C SER A 523 -18.45 -8.43 10.23
N TYR A 524 -19.49 -7.90 9.60
CA TYR A 524 -20.16 -6.66 10.03
C TYR A 524 -20.70 -6.81 11.46
N HIS A 525 -21.38 -7.93 11.72
CA HIS A 525 -21.94 -8.21 13.04
C HIS A 525 -20.85 -8.49 14.08
N LEU A 526 -19.79 -9.21 13.68
CA LEU A 526 -18.63 -9.43 14.55
C LEU A 526 -17.93 -8.12 14.90
N PHE A 527 -17.70 -7.25 13.92
CA PHE A 527 -17.13 -5.92 14.13
C PHE A 527 -17.99 -5.10 15.07
N SER A 528 -19.30 -5.01 14.83
CA SER A 528 -20.23 -4.31 15.73
C SER A 528 -20.19 -4.85 17.16
N LYS A 529 -20.11 -6.18 17.34
CA LYS A 529 -19.97 -6.81 18.66
C LYS A 529 -18.67 -6.38 19.35
N ILE A 530 -17.54 -6.36 18.63
CA ILE A 530 -16.25 -5.93 19.18
C ILE A 530 -16.30 -4.45 19.58
N VAL A 531 -16.81 -3.60 18.68
CA VAL A 531 -16.92 -2.15 18.88
C VAL A 531 -17.77 -1.81 20.10
N THR A 532 -18.97 -2.36 20.18
CA THR A 532 -19.93 -2.06 21.26
C THR A 532 -19.52 -2.63 22.61
N SER A 533 -18.82 -3.77 22.63
CA SER A 533 -18.38 -4.41 23.88
C SER A 533 -16.97 -4.03 24.33
N GLY A 534 -16.16 -3.48 23.42
CA GLY A 534 -14.72 -3.30 23.58
C GLY A 534 -13.95 -4.62 23.72
N LYS A 535 -14.54 -5.78 23.39
CA LYS A 535 -13.96 -7.09 23.71
C LYS A 535 -13.69 -7.93 22.48
N VAL A 536 -12.56 -8.64 22.53
CA VAL A 536 -12.32 -9.82 21.70
C VAL A 536 -12.42 -11.05 22.59
N THR A 537 -13.34 -11.96 22.27
CA THR A 537 -13.54 -13.19 23.05
C THR A 537 -12.83 -14.38 22.42
N ARG A 538 -12.42 -15.34 23.25
CA ARG A 538 -11.86 -16.61 22.76
C ARG A 538 -12.88 -17.37 21.92
N GLU A 539 -14.16 -17.34 22.29
CA GLU A 539 -15.22 -18.04 21.57
C GLU A 539 -15.39 -17.52 20.13
N ASP A 540 -15.42 -16.19 19.94
CA ASP A 540 -15.52 -15.59 18.61
C ASP A 540 -14.28 -15.93 17.76
N ARG A 541 -13.10 -15.92 18.40
CA ARG A 541 -11.83 -16.31 17.79
C ARG A 541 -11.84 -17.77 17.33
N ASP A 542 -12.14 -18.70 18.22
CA ASP A 542 -12.14 -20.13 17.92
C ASP A 542 -13.15 -20.43 16.79
N ARG A 543 -14.35 -19.83 16.85
CA ARG A 543 -15.39 -20.00 15.82
C ARG A 543 -14.92 -19.53 14.45
N ALA A 544 -14.36 -18.32 14.35
CA ALA A 544 -13.88 -17.76 13.09
C ALA A 544 -12.77 -18.62 12.48
N TRP A 545 -11.86 -19.14 13.32
CA TRP A 545 -10.79 -20.03 12.89
C TRP A 545 -11.28 -21.41 12.48
N ASP A 546 -12.20 -22.01 13.22
CA ASP A 546 -12.76 -23.33 12.91
C ASP A 546 -13.47 -23.34 11.55
N GLU A 547 -14.14 -22.25 11.19
CA GLU A 547 -14.77 -22.08 9.88
C GLU A 547 -13.73 -22.00 8.75
N LEU A 548 -12.70 -21.15 8.90
CA LEU A 548 -11.63 -21.03 7.92
C LEU A 548 -10.86 -22.35 7.74
N GLN A 549 -10.49 -23.01 8.84
CA GLN A 549 -9.74 -24.27 8.79
C GLN A 549 -10.58 -25.41 8.20
N ARG A 550 -11.89 -25.40 8.41
CA ARG A 550 -12.80 -26.34 7.74
C ARG A 550 -12.82 -26.10 6.23
N ALA A 551 -12.93 -24.85 5.78
CA ALA A 551 -12.89 -24.51 4.37
C ALA A 551 -11.56 -24.93 3.70
N ALA A 552 -10.43 -24.75 4.40
CA ALA A 552 -9.12 -25.21 3.96
C ALA A 552 -9.04 -26.74 3.82
N LYS A 553 -9.48 -27.49 4.85
CA LYS A 553 -9.54 -28.97 4.80
C LYS A 553 -10.45 -29.52 3.71
N GLU A 554 -11.56 -28.84 3.46
CA GLU A 554 -12.51 -29.15 2.39
C GLU A 554 -12.00 -28.71 1.00
N LYS A 555 -10.82 -28.07 0.93
CA LYS A 555 -10.21 -27.53 -0.29
C LYS A 555 -11.14 -26.60 -1.06
N LYS A 556 -11.95 -25.82 -0.34
CA LYS A 556 -12.76 -24.77 -0.94
C LYS A 556 -11.84 -23.75 -1.63
N THR A 557 -12.32 -23.19 -2.73
CA THR A 557 -11.64 -22.11 -3.43
C THR A 557 -12.30 -20.78 -3.14
N ARG A 558 -11.57 -19.71 -3.45
CA ARG A 558 -12.03 -18.33 -3.41
C ARG A 558 -11.48 -17.53 -4.58
N PRO A 559 -12.10 -16.39 -4.93
CA PRO A 559 -11.57 -15.47 -5.91
C PRO A 559 -10.18 -14.95 -5.57
N PHE A 560 -9.40 -14.67 -6.61
CA PHE A 560 -8.11 -13.99 -6.53
C PHE A 560 -7.96 -13.11 -7.77
N TYR A 561 -7.96 -11.80 -7.54
CA TYR A 561 -8.03 -10.78 -8.59
C TYR A 561 -6.67 -10.16 -8.91
N ARG A 562 -5.57 -10.62 -8.31
CA ARG A 562 -4.23 -10.11 -8.62
C ARG A 562 -3.62 -10.89 -9.79
N ALA A 563 -3.15 -10.18 -10.82
CA ALA A 563 -2.44 -10.81 -11.93
C ALA A 563 -1.08 -11.37 -11.50
N VAL A 564 -0.77 -12.59 -11.95
CA VAL A 564 0.43 -13.34 -11.56
C VAL A 564 1.05 -14.02 -12.77
N ASP A 565 2.36 -13.85 -13.00
CA ASP A 565 3.07 -14.51 -14.10
C ASP A 565 3.38 -16.00 -13.82
N LYS A 566 3.90 -16.72 -14.83
CA LYS A 566 4.33 -18.13 -14.70
C LYS A 566 5.41 -18.35 -13.64
N ARG A 567 6.11 -17.29 -13.21
CA ARG A 567 7.17 -17.31 -12.17
C ARG A 567 6.64 -16.85 -10.81
N ARG A 568 5.34 -16.57 -10.70
CA ARG A 568 4.63 -16.08 -9.53
C ARG A 568 4.93 -14.63 -9.13
N LEU A 569 5.41 -13.80 -10.04
CA LEU A 569 5.54 -12.35 -9.84
C LEU A 569 4.16 -11.69 -10.00
N MET A 570 3.83 -10.79 -9.07
CA MET A 570 2.55 -10.06 -9.04
C MET A 570 2.69 -8.72 -9.76
N TYR A 571 1.66 -8.34 -10.52
CA TYR A 571 1.58 -7.05 -11.22
C TYR A 571 0.66 -6.06 -10.48
N ALA A 572 0.82 -4.76 -10.75
CA ALA A 572 0.05 -3.71 -10.09
C ALA A 572 -1.45 -3.70 -10.45
N GLY A 573 -1.86 -4.32 -11.56
CA GLY A 573 -3.25 -4.37 -12.01
C GLY A 573 -4.05 -5.58 -11.48
N GLY A 574 -5.37 -5.41 -11.41
CA GLY A 574 -6.33 -6.46 -11.14
C GLY A 574 -6.65 -7.34 -12.36
N LEU A 575 -7.48 -8.36 -12.16
CA LEU A 575 -8.00 -9.26 -13.20
C LEU A 575 -9.50 -9.00 -13.41
N ASP A 576 -9.98 -9.05 -14.64
CA ASP A 576 -11.42 -9.00 -14.95
C ASP A 576 -12.17 -10.20 -14.35
N GLU A 577 -11.65 -11.38 -14.65
CA GLU A 577 -12.12 -12.65 -14.10
C GLU A 577 -11.14 -13.16 -13.04
N PRO A 578 -11.63 -13.56 -11.86
CA PRO A 578 -10.75 -14.02 -10.80
C PRO A 578 -10.19 -15.40 -11.10
N ILE A 579 -8.93 -15.62 -10.70
CA ILE A 579 -8.39 -16.97 -10.57
C ILE A 579 -8.93 -17.58 -9.28
N GLN A 580 -9.41 -18.82 -9.34
CA GLN A 580 -9.87 -19.52 -8.14
C GLN A 580 -8.67 -20.13 -7.39
N ARG A 581 -8.48 -19.74 -6.13
CA ARG A 581 -7.38 -20.19 -5.28
C ARG A 581 -7.92 -20.93 -4.04
N PRO A 582 -7.32 -22.06 -3.62
CA PRO A 582 -7.73 -22.74 -2.40
C PRO A 582 -7.36 -21.95 -1.14
N TYR A 583 -8.14 -22.14 -0.07
CA TYR A 583 -7.72 -21.77 1.28
C TYR A 583 -6.49 -22.54 1.73
N ILE A 584 -5.67 -21.90 2.57
CA ILE A 584 -4.41 -22.48 3.02
C ILE A 584 -4.56 -23.06 4.42
N GLU A 585 -4.18 -24.33 4.59
CA GLU A 585 -4.07 -24.98 5.90
C GLU A 585 -2.82 -24.46 6.66
N ARG A 586 -2.90 -23.21 7.11
CA ARG A 586 -1.84 -22.55 7.87
C ARG A 586 -2.41 -21.81 9.07
N ASP A 587 -1.73 -21.94 10.20
CA ASP A 587 -2.02 -21.16 11.39
C ASP A 587 -1.29 -19.83 11.33
N TRP A 588 -2.03 -18.78 10.98
CA TRP A 588 -1.57 -17.40 10.99
C TRP A 588 -2.12 -16.59 12.16
N ARG A 589 -2.65 -17.25 13.21
CA ARG A 589 -3.02 -16.59 14.47
C ARG A 589 -1.88 -15.72 14.98
N PHE A 590 -2.22 -14.57 15.55
CA PHE A 590 -1.26 -13.65 16.15
C PHE A 590 -0.39 -14.39 17.18
N GLY A 591 0.92 -14.32 17.01
CA GLY A 591 1.92 -15.01 17.83
C GLY A 591 2.21 -16.46 17.45
N HIS A 592 1.47 -17.05 16.49
CA HIS A 592 1.62 -18.45 16.05
C HIS A 592 2.20 -18.60 14.64
N TYR A 593 2.34 -17.50 13.88
CA TYR A 593 2.82 -17.54 12.51
C TYR A 593 4.26 -18.07 12.42
N GLN A 594 4.43 -19.25 11.82
CA GLN A 594 5.75 -19.87 11.64
C GLN A 594 6.41 -19.43 10.34
N MET A 595 7.22 -18.37 10.40
CA MET A 595 7.95 -17.88 9.22
C MET A 595 8.80 -18.97 8.56
N ASP A 596 8.50 -19.26 7.30
CA ASP A 596 9.33 -20.16 6.52
C ASP A 596 10.66 -19.49 6.15
N GLY A 597 11.73 -20.30 6.05
CA GLY A 597 13.00 -19.84 5.48
C GLY A 597 12.88 -19.45 4.00
N PRO A 598 13.98 -19.00 3.37
CA PRO A 598 13.96 -18.50 1.99
C PRO A 598 13.43 -19.56 1.02
N GLN A 599 12.53 -19.16 0.14
CA GLN A 599 11.74 -20.00 -0.77
C GLN A 599 12.39 -20.20 -2.13
N ASP A 600 13.56 -19.61 -2.37
CA ASP A 600 14.32 -19.86 -3.59
C ASP A 600 14.75 -21.33 -3.71
N PRO A 601 14.92 -21.86 -4.95
CA PRO A 601 15.22 -23.27 -5.17
C PRO A 601 16.47 -23.77 -4.43
N LEU A 602 17.52 -22.94 -4.34
CA LEU A 602 18.77 -23.30 -3.66
C LEU A 602 18.53 -23.47 -2.15
N SER A 603 17.81 -22.54 -1.54
CA SER A 603 17.47 -22.57 -0.12
C SER A 603 16.51 -23.71 0.23
N ARG A 604 15.55 -24.03 -0.65
CA ARG A 604 14.66 -25.19 -0.47
C ARG A 604 15.45 -26.51 -0.57
N PHE A 605 16.33 -26.63 -1.56
CA PHE A 605 17.19 -27.81 -1.74
C PHE A 605 18.14 -28.01 -0.55
N SER A 606 18.79 -26.94 -0.09
CA SER A 606 19.64 -26.97 1.10
C SER A 606 18.86 -27.41 2.35
N ARG A 607 17.66 -26.86 2.57
CA ARG A 607 16.79 -27.29 3.67
C ARG A 607 16.40 -28.76 3.55
N PHE A 608 16.07 -29.24 2.36
CA PHE A 608 15.74 -30.64 2.12
C PHE A 608 16.91 -31.58 2.45
N ILE A 609 18.14 -31.23 2.04
CA ILE A 609 19.36 -32.00 2.34
C ILE A 609 19.68 -32.00 3.83
N ILE A 610 19.51 -30.87 4.52
CA ILE A 610 19.89 -30.72 5.93
C ILE A 610 18.81 -31.29 6.87
N ARG A 611 17.55 -31.40 6.42
CA ARG A 611 16.42 -31.89 7.22
C ARG A 611 16.68 -33.23 7.95
N PRO A 612 17.28 -34.26 7.32
CA PRO A 612 17.61 -35.53 8.00
C PRO A 612 18.71 -35.41 9.06
N PHE A 613 19.58 -34.39 8.96
CA PHE A 613 20.68 -34.16 9.91
C PHE A 613 20.28 -33.24 11.07
N SER A 614 19.09 -32.62 10.99
CA SER A 614 18.54 -31.76 12.03
C SER A 614 17.84 -32.55 13.16
N PHE A 615 18.51 -33.56 13.71
CA PHE A 615 17.98 -34.25 14.91
C PHE A 615 18.22 -33.42 16.18
N ARG A 616 17.12 -33.18 16.91
CA ARG A 616 17.04 -32.78 18.33
C ARG A 616 18.10 -31.77 18.82
N ARG A 617 17.91 -30.48 18.51
CA ARG A 617 18.18 -29.48 19.56
C ARG A 617 17.06 -29.60 20.57
N THR A 618 17.34 -30.24 21.71
CA THR A 618 16.52 -30.08 22.90
C THR A 618 16.28 -28.59 23.11
N THR A 619 15.01 -28.18 23.07
CA THR A 619 14.59 -26.84 23.43
C THR A 619 15.01 -26.59 24.87
N LYS A 620 16.18 -25.98 25.08
CA LYS A 620 16.50 -25.38 26.37
C LYS A 620 15.34 -24.43 26.70
N PRO A 621 14.77 -24.47 27.92
CA PRO A 621 13.71 -23.56 28.29
C PRO A 621 14.20 -22.14 28.03
N GLN A 622 13.48 -21.43 27.17
CA GLN A 622 13.75 -20.06 26.81
C GLN A 622 13.83 -19.26 28.12
N LYS A 623 14.96 -18.57 28.37
CA LYS A 623 15.12 -17.72 29.57
C LYS A 623 13.86 -16.85 29.70
N LYS A 624 13.27 -16.81 30.90
CA LYS A 624 11.98 -16.16 31.26
C LYS A 624 11.81 -14.69 30.83
N ASN A 625 12.81 -14.04 30.24
CA ASN A 625 12.86 -12.59 29.93
C ASN A 625 13.28 -12.27 28.48
N ALA A 626 12.90 -13.05 27.47
CA ALA A 626 13.14 -12.66 26.08
C ALA A 626 12.13 -11.56 25.65
N LYS A 627 12.33 -10.33 26.15
CA LYS A 627 11.71 -9.13 25.58
C LYS A 627 12.08 -9.07 24.10
N LEU A 628 11.15 -8.69 23.22
CA LEU A 628 11.49 -8.33 21.84
C LEU A 628 12.38 -7.07 21.92
N ILE A 629 13.70 -7.25 21.98
CA ILE A 629 14.64 -6.14 21.93
C ILE A 629 14.80 -5.78 20.46
N LEU A 630 14.04 -4.79 20.01
CA LEU A 630 14.27 -4.15 18.71
C LEU A 630 15.62 -3.44 18.78
N GLN A 631 16.58 -3.86 17.96
CA GLN A 631 17.82 -3.10 17.82
C GLN A 631 17.50 -1.79 17.08
N PRO A 632 18.04 -0.64 17.54
CA PRO A 632 17.95 0.62 16.80
C PRO A 632 18.32 0.39 15.33
N LEU A 633 17.56 1.00 14.42
CA LEU A 633 17.98 1.06 13.01
C LEU A 633 19.24 1.92 12.97
N GLU A 634 20.34 1.35 12.49
CA GLU A 634 21.54 2.14 12.13
C GLU A 634 21.07 3.16 11.09
N THR A 635 21.33 4.44 11.39
CA THR A 635 20.95 5.64 10.64
C THR A 635 21.37 5.61 9.18
#